data_AF-A0A950REX2-F1
#
_entry.id   AF-A0A950REX2-F1
#
_cell.length_a   1.000
_cell.length_b   1.000
_cell.length_c   1.000
_cell.angle_alpha   90.00
_cell.angle_beta   90.00
_cell.angle_gamma   90.00
#
_symmetry.space_group_name_H-M   'P 1'
#
loop_
_entity.id
_entity.type
_entity.pdbx_description
1 polymer ?
#
loop_
_entity_poly.entity_id
_entity_poly.type
_entity_poly.pdbx_seq_one_letter_code
_entity_poly.pdbx_strand_id
1 'polypeptide(L)'
;MRWIGFLGVLTPCLTGLVIIGCSRQEPASGGAPPQPVAEPARPVAAVSASVAVAPGGDGIIRNADFLEARAPELSAEEKYNAALLEALNLTADRKYDQALTVLQGAQNLKDTEQIRAEISRLQGLIDQQTAAGHTVQDIQTVLNDGQAPEASRLAAAALQQYGGTDLAGPLADLKRQADALTATQIPDAGARRTRFRQDGEAALRDGNLRAAALAFEQALQEEDDPDLRRQLDDLHATLSRYDDNRRRAADLRRDPGNLEDAVAALQDADKAWDTAEVRQEIDECNLALQKRRDRIAVADFEVRADVGIPQAGRTIAEELLPAFRPRFDLVERGQLGKVIEELKLDAGDLADNDAGRSEVGRLAKVRYLVLGSVSSLGGITVNARLIEVRTGLVVQTAKIVAASPEELLPRLPTLANLLMMTDAERMAYEQQLAAQAAPPPVVQAVNAPLPPPPDLPPAAQPLPPPVVVYCPRPPDVGTITVQDFVALPPPSQPPSLAVVVAQDEPIRQRMMQVAVQLGDNFFLRGNFQEAHHQFELALNLSPDREELRVRVERCKPHLPPPPSLPVAAPPVVAVGVAPPAPAVVMVPVARPRVAVLNFVVNADASVAPPGFGDWAADQMASYFAPSYEVIDRGQLFWYMGRLGLSVRDVLTNAYARRCLGQALQARFFVFGVIQQTGSFTVTTHMVDSETGARQAGGNIHVQDHQELKLRMGELAKQTRQTQADPNETARLQQDARESEQQVNTARKLVQQGNYAQAIDVCSTGLKAHPDNVALRTLLEQAQQKQRDSEAAAARKRELEQRQAEIVAAQKRQQELARQAEAARQKAAQEAAARGEAARQAQEAQRRHAHDELLARAQQASQQGNYQQSIQLLQSAAALEPNDQAGKQALLAARAKAEEQAKAKKAQEEQARRAAEQRRQEAELARSRQQVAQERLRHEAELQAQRQAQEERDTAAYNKLLGDGRRLLSQGKYADALASLQGAQGIRRTPEVAQLVQQARDQEAQTLAQQKSAGERAEMERRQAAEKAAAQAEADKRKKAEEQAKAANLRRLLNDARTALNAGQFDRAAQAYAEADQLAPGNAEVQAGLARIQSARAHVAAEAHPHPEAVKTSPAPMPPMVTEAQRKAEAFQKLLNEGRAALAGKQYDAAIKDFQEAQSLSPTDPSVAALIQQTQKARSADQAAMEAQFQKKREEKQLQDYNRYMAQGRAALAGRRWDEAVHAFQQALQIQ
;
A
#
# COMPACT_ATOMS: atom_id res chain seq x y z
N MET A 1 -7.91 41.26 -37.34
CA MET A 1 -8.81 42.07 -38.21
C MET A 1 -9.56 41.11 -39.15
N ARG A 2 -10.68 41.58 -39.76
CA ARG A 2 -11.38 41.10 -40.99
C ARG A 2 -10.80 39.87 -41.75
N TRP A 3 -11.59 38.95 -42.31
CA TRP A 3 -13.06 38.73 -42.33
C TRP A 3 -13.40 37.33 -42.94
N ILE A 4 -14.69 36.95 -42.89
CA ILE A 4 -15.53 36.12 -43.81
C ILE A 4 -14.82 35.54 -45.08
N GLY A 5 -15.06 34.31 -45.57
CA GLY A 5 -16.01 33.24 -45.16
C GLY A 5 -16.81 32.63 -46.35
N PHE A 6 -17.29 31.38 -46.20
CA PHE A 6 -18.30 30.65 -47.04
C PHE A 6 -18.07 30.45 -48.56
N LEU A 7 -17.95 29.19 -49.00
CA LEU A 7 -18.85 28.41 -49.90
C LEU A 7 -18.12 27.11 -50.35
N GLY A 8 -18.78 26.02 -50.78
CA GLY A 8 -20.22 25.77 -50.84
C GLY A 8 -20.66 24.79 -51.96
N VAL A 9 -20.38 23.50 -51.77
CA VAL A 9 -21.18 22.29 -52.15
C VAL A 9 -22.00 22.28 -53.46
N LEU A 10 -21.75 21.28 -54.31
CA LEU A 10 -22.73 20.40 -55.03
C LEU A 10 -21.95 19.16 -55.57
N THR A 11 -22.27 17.86 -55.40
CA THR A 11 -23.47 17.00 -55.67
C THR A 11 -23.95 16.99 -57.14
N PRO A 12 -24.59 15.90 -57.70
CA PRO A 12 -25.39 14.85 -57.01
C PRO A 12 -25.36 13.36 -57.52
N CYS A 13 -25.93 12.46 -56.69
CA CYS A 13 -26.81 11.27 -56.92
C CYS A 13 -26.52 10.19 -58.02
N LEU A 14 -26.80 8.89 -57.82
CA LEU A 14 -28.08 8.17 -57.64
C LEU A 14 -27.84 6.74 -57.04
N THR A 15 -28.79 5.88 -56.63
CA THR A 15 -29.93 5.91 -55.65
C THR A 15 -30.64 4.54 -55.61
N GLY A 16 -31.05 4.03 -54.43
CA GLY A 16 -31.96 2.87 -54.24
C GLY A 16 -31.41 1.78 -53.30
N LEU A 17 -32.18 1.07 -52.46
CA LEU A 17 -33.64 1.10 -52.17
C LEU A 17 -33.93 0.94 -50.64
N VAL A 18 -35.18 0.67 -50.21
CA VAL A 18 -35.74 1.01 -48.88
C VAL A 18 -36.44 -0.16 -48.15
N ILE A 19 -36.51 -0.12 -46.80
CA ILE A 19 -37.61 -0.49 -45.83
C ILE A 19 -36.96 -0.73 -44.44
N ILE A 20 -37.19 -0.04 -43.31
CA ILE A 20 -38.35 0.55 -42.56
C ILE A 20 -38.83 -0.34 -41.37
N GLY A 21 -38.92 0.25 -40.16
CA GLY A 21 -39.59 -0.30 -38.97
C GLY A 21 -39.46 0.62 -37.73
N CYS A 22 -40.57 1.10 -37.14
CA CYS A 22 -40.59 2.25 -36.20
C CYS A 22 -41.53 2.09 -34.97
N SER A 23 -41.60 3.17 -34.17
CA SER A 23 -42.74 3.70 -33.34
C SER A 23 -42.58 3.61 -31.80
N ARG A 24 -43.17 4.46 -30.91
CA ARG A 24 -43.85 5.80 -30.94
C ARG A 24 -44.14 6.24 -29.46
N GLN A 25 -44.45 7.49 -29.05
CA GLN A 25 -44.30 8.87 -29.59
C GLN A 25 -44.48 9.92 -28.44
N GLU A 26 -44.07 11.18 -28.67
CA GLU A 26 -44.41 12.43 -27.93
C GLU A 26 -45.70 13.11 -28.48
N PRO A 27 -46.17 14.32 -28.06
CA PRO A 27 -45.53 15.48 -27.35
C PRO A 27 -46.29 15.88 -26.04
N ALA A 28 -46.40 17.10 -25.47
CA ALA A 28 -46.12 18.53 -25.79
C ALA A 28 -46.25 19.41 -24.51
N SER A 29 -45.97 20.73 -24.43
CA SER A 29 -45.01 21.67 -25.08
C SER A 29 -45.19 23.13 -24.54
N GLY A 30 -44.20 24.02 -24.68
CA GLY A 30 -44.40 25.50 -24.71
C GLY A 30 -43.75 26.39 -23.61
N GLY A 31 -43.02 27.46 -24.04
CA GLY A 31 -42.69 28.65 -23.21
C GLY A 31 -41.19 28.88 -22.87
N ALA A 32 -40.69 30.12 -23.03
CA ALA A 32 -39.31 30.60 -22.73
C ALA A 32 -39.32 32.16 -22.67
N PRO A 33 -38.18 32.90 -22.68
CA PRO A 33 -36.92 32.90 -21.89
C PRO A 33 -36.93 34.12 -20.88
N PRO A 34 -35.84 34.70 -20.27
CA PRO A 34 -34.38 34.54 -20.44
C PRO A 34 -33.51 34.45 -19.14
N GLN A 35 -32.18 34.57 -19.32
CA GLN A 35 -31.06 34.46 -18.36
C GLN A 35 -30.67 35.87 -17.75
N PRO A 36 -29.56 36.10 -16.97
CA PRO A 36 -28.44 35.22 -16.56
C PRO A 36 -27.82 35.41 -15.13
N VAL A 37 -26.76 34.62 -14.84
CA VAL A 37 -25.66 34.76 -13.82
C VAL A 37 -25.96 34.55 -12.31
N ALA A 38 -25.36 33.50 -11.71
CA ALA A 38 -24.50 33.55 -10.49
C ALA A 38 -23.97 32.14 -10.09
N GLU A 39 -22.84 32.07 -9.38
CA GLU A 39 -22.17 30.83 -8.92
C GLU A 39 -22.52 30.43 -7.46
N PRO A 40 -22.19 29.19 -7.00
CA PRO A 40 -22.97 28.51 -5.96
C PRO A 40 -22.52 28.72 -4.50
N ALA A 41 -23.43 28.40 -3.57
CA ALA A 41 -23.15 28.36 -2.13
C ALA A 41 -23.64 27.06 -1.45
N ARG A 42 -22.75 26.50 -0.63
CA ARG A 42 -22.82 25.42 0.40
C ARG A 42 -24.18 24.75 0.72
N PRO A 43 -24.20 23.41 0.95
CA PRO A 43 -25.35 22.73 1.56
C PRO A 43 -25.52 23.12 3.05
N VAL A 44 -26.76 23.01 3.54
CA VAL A 44 -27.15 23.35 4.93
C VAL A 44 -27.07 22.11 5.82
N ALA A 45 -26.74 22.31 7.11
CA ALA A 45 -26.58 21.24 8.08
C ALA A 45 -27.91 20.55 8.46
N ALA A 46 -27.89 19.22 8.59
CA ALA A 46 -28.98 18.46 9.19
C ALA A 46 -28.95 18.59 10.72
N VAL A 47 -30.11 18.76 11.35
CA VAL A 47 -30.24 18.96 12.81
C VAL A 47 -30.29 17.62 13.54
N SER A 48 -29.33 17.39 14.45
CA SER A 48 -29.35 16.24 15.35
C SER A 48 -30.38 16.43 16.47
N ALA A 49 -31.45 15.65 16.48
CA ALA A 49 -32.40 15.59 17.59
C ALA A 49 -31.94 14.56 18.63
N SER A 50 -31.58 15.03 19.84
CA SER A 50 -31.29 14.15 20.98
C SER A 50 -32.54 14.02 21.87
N VAL A 51 -32.91 12.78 22.21
CA VAL A 51 -33.96 12.49 23.20
C VAL A 51 -33.33 11.76 24.38
N ALA A 52 -33.33 12.39 25.54
CA ALA A 52 -32.91 11.76 26.79
C ALA A 52 -34.07 11.00 27.45
N VAL A 53 -33.79 9.86 28.07
CA VAL A 53 -34.76 9.07 28.85
C VAL A 53 -34.17 8.78 30.23
N ALA A 54 -34.97 9.02 31.28
CA ALA A 54 -34.58 8.86 32.68
C ALA A 54 -34.58 7.38 33.12
N PRO A 55 -33.87 7.01 34.21
CA PRO A 55 -33.74 5.62 34.63
C PRO A 55 -34.94 5.10 35.41
N GLY A 56 -35.38 3.89 35.07
CA GLY A 56 -36.27 3.01 35.83
C GLY A 56 -35.96 1.57 35.45
N GLY A 57 -35.90 0.66 36.41
CA GLY A 57 -35.46 -0.72 36.18
C GLY A 57 -36.58 -1.63 35.71
N ASP A 58 -36.30 -2.51 34.74
CA ASP A 58 -36.27 -3.95 35.01
C ASP A 58 -35.76 -4.80 33.82
N GLY A 59 -34.97 -5.83 34.15
CA GLY A 59 -34.86 -7.13 33.47
C GLY A 59 -34.39 -7.26 32.01
N ILE A 60 -34.55 -6.27 31.15
CA ILE A 60 -34.38 -6.43 29.69
C ILE A 60 -32.95 -6.10 29.27
N ILE A 61 -32.19 -7.11 28.82
CA ILE A 61 -30.90 -6.91 28.15
C ILE A 61 -31.15 -6.22 26.81
N ARG A 62 -30.66 -4.99 26.67
CA ARG A 62 -30.62 -4.30 25.38
C ARG A 62 -29.49 -4.93 24.54
N ASN A 63 -29.85 -5.78 23.58
CA ASN A 63 -28.90 -6.37 22.62
C ASN A 63 -28.37 -5.36 21.56
N ALA A 64 -28.59 -4.06 21.78
CA ALA A 64 -28.18 -2.94 20.95
C ALA A 64 -27.02 -2.16 21.61
N ASP A 65 -25.93 -2.87 21.90
CA ASP A 65 -24.57 -2.34 22.13
C ASP A 65 -23.52 -3.42 21.77
N PHE A 66 -23.88 -4.37 20.88
CA PHE A 66 -22.90 -5.22 20.21
C PHE A 66 -22.13 -4.30 19.26
N LEU A 67 -20.82 -4.13 19.49
CA LEU A 67 -19.94 -3.25 18.72
C LEU A 67 -20.27 -3.29 17.22
N GLU A 68 -20.68 -2.16 16.65
CA GLU A 68 -20.79 -2.04 15.20
C GLU A 68 -19.41 -2.34 14.61
N ALA A 69 -19.32 -3.46 13.89
CA ALA A 69 -18.08 -3.89 13.27
C ALA A 69 -17.81 -2.99 12.06
N ARG A 70 -17.27 -1.79 12.34
CA ARG A 70 -16.74 -0.81 11.39
C ARG A 70 -16.03 -1.60 10.30
N ALA A 71 -16.56 -1.52 9.08
CA ALA A 71 -16.11 -2.34 7.96
C ALA A 71 -14.58 -2.31 7.91
N PRO A 72 -13.92 -3.48 7.87
CA PRO A 72 -12.48 -3.56 8.05
C PRO A 72 -11.83 -2.62 7.05
N GLU A 73 -11.18 -1.58 7.57
CA GLU A 73 -10.51 -0.63 6.71
C GLU A 73 -9.44 -1.39 5.96
N LEU A 74 -9.62 -1.54 4.65
CA LEU A 74 -8.70 -2.25 3.75
C LEU A 74 -7.28 -1.99 4.23
N SER A 75 -6.58 -3.06 4.58
CA SER A 75 -5.24 -2.99 5.14
C SER A 75 -4.31 -2.21 4.21
N ALA A 76 -3.15 -1.75 4.69
CA ALA A 76 -2.17 -1.10 3.81
C ALA A 76 -1.80 -2.01 2.61
N GLU A 77 -1.86 -3.33 2.80
CA GLU A 77 -1.68 -4.35 1.78
C GLU A 77 -2.87 -4.48 0.81
N GLU A 78 -4.12 -4.46 1.28
CA GLU A 78 -5.30 -4.49 0.41
C GLU A 78 -5.52 -3.19 -0.36
N LYS A 79 -5.21 -2.02 0.26
CA LYS A 79 -5.19 -0.71 -0.42
C LYS A 79 -4.10 -0.67 -1.50
N TYR A 80 -2.90 -1.19 -1.20
CA TYR A 80 -1.81 -1.39 -2.17
C TYR A 80 -2.24 -2.32 -3.32
N ASN A 81 -2.85 -3.47 -3.03
CA ASN A 81 -3.32 -4.41 -4.04
C ASN A 81 -4.46 -3.84 -4.91
N ALA A 82 -5.38 -3.07 -4.31
CA ALA A 82 -6.44 -2.37 -5.04
C ALA A 82 -5.85 -1.30 -6.00
N ALA A 83 -4.91 -0.50 -5.52
CA ALA A 83 -4.22 0.50 -6.34
C ALA A 83 -3.36 -0.15 -7.45
N LEU A 84 -2.74 -1.31 -7.20
CA LEU A 84 -2.06 -2.07 -8.26
C LEU A 84 -3.02 -2.56 -9.37
N LEU A 85 -4.23 -2.97 -9.01
CA LEU A 85 -5.27 -3.37 -9.98
C LEU A 85 -5.83 -2.15 -10.74
N GLU A 86 -6.08 -1.04 -10.04
CA GLU A 86 -6.53 0.21 -10.67
C GLU A 86 -5.49 0.78 -11.63
N ALA A 87 -4.21 0.81 -11.25
CA ALA A 87 -3.12 1.20 -12.12
C ALA A 87 -2.98 0.28 -13.35
N LEU A 88 -3.21 -1.03 -13.20
CA LEU A 88 -3.16 -1.96 -14.32
C LEU A 88 -4.34 -1.75 -15.28
N ASN A 89 -5.55 -1.51 -14.77
CA ASN A 89 -6.71 -1.13 -15.59
C ASN A 89 -6.45 0.18 -16.34
N LEU A 90 -5.87 1.19 -15.68
CA LEU A 90 -5.51 2.46 -16.30
C LEU A 90 -4.40 2.31 -17.36
N THR A 91 -3.45 1.39 -17.17
CA THR A 91 -2.43 1.02 -18.18
C THR A 91 -3.06 0.31 -19.38
N ALA A 92 -4.03 -0.58 -19.18
CA ALA A 92 -4.79 -1.21 -20.26
C ALA A 92 -5.65 -0.21 -21.04
N ASP A 93 -6.22 0.79 -20.36
CA ASP A 93 -6.88 1.97 -20.94
C ASP A 93 -5.89 3.00 -21.54
N ARG A 94 -4.57 2.73 -21.50
CA ARG A 94 -3.46 3.56 -21.99
C ARG A 94 -3.36 4.96 -21.35
N LYS A 95 -3.92 5.12 -20.15
CA LYS A 95 -3.89 6.35 -19.34
C LYS A 95 -2.63 6.36 -18.45
N TYR A 96 -1.45 6.28 -19.06
CA TYR A 96 -0.20 6.04 -18.35
C TYR A 96 0.09 7.08 -17.24
N ASP A 97 -0.23 8.36 -17.42
CA ASP A 97 -0.09 9.39 -16.37
C ASP A 97 -0.96 9.12 -15.13
N GLN A 98 -2.18 8.59 -15.35
CA GLN A 98 -3.13 8.26 -14.28
C GLN A 98 -2.68 6.99 -13.56
N ALA A 99 -2.28 5.96 -14.32
CA ALA A 99 -1.70 4.74 -13.78
C ALA A 99 -0.43 5.03 -12.95
N LEU A 100 0.46 5.90 -13.44
CA LEU A 100 1.65 6.37 -12.72
C LEU A 100 1.27 7.07 -11.41
N THR A 101 0.26 7.93 -11.43
CA THR A 101 -0.25 8.63 -10.23
C THR A 101 -0.78 7.62 -9.20
N VAL A 102 -1.50 6.59 -9.63
CA VAL A 102 -2.01 5.52 -8.76
C VAL A 102 -0.88 4.63 -8.22
N LEU A 103 0.13 4.29 -9.03
CA LEU A 103 1.32 3.56 -8.56
C LEU A 103 2.14 4.37 -7.54
N GLN A 104 2.28 5.69 -7.71
CA GLN A 104 2.89 6.57 -6.71
C GLN A 104 2.04 6.63 -5.42
N GLY A 105 0.71 6.64 -5.54
CA GLY A 105 -0.20 6.45 -4.41
C GLY A 105 0.04 5.12 -3.67
N ALA A 106 0.20 4.02 -4.40
CA ALA A 106 0.52 2.71 -3.85
C ALA A 106 1.93 2.65 -3.23
N GLN A 107 2.92 3.36 -3.78
CA GLN A 107 4.25 3.50 -3.20
C GLN A 107 4.21 4.17 -1.82
N ASN A 108 3.38 5.20 -1.65
CA ASN A 108 3.17 5.87 -0.38
C ASN A 108 2.50 4.96 0.68
N LEU A 109 1.82 3.88 0.26
CA LEU A 109 1.27 2.87 1.17
C LEU A 109 2.29 1.78 1.52
N LYS A 110 3.10 1.34 0.55
CA LYS A 110 4.10 0.28 0.71
C LYS A 110 5.15 0.36 -0.41
N ASP A 111 6.26 1.05 -0.18
CA ASP A 111 7.37 1.12 -1.14
C ASP A 111 8.07 -0.25 -1.27
N THR A 112 8.01 -0.84 -2.46
CA THR A 112 8.62 -2.14 -2.77
C THR A 112 9.45 -2.04 -4.05
N GLU A 113 10.45 -2.90 -4.20
CA GLU A 113 11.23 -3.02 -5.45
C GLU A 113 10.31 -3.29 -6.67
N GLN A 114 9.21 -4.03 -6.47
CA GLN A 114 8.20 -4.26 -7.51
C GLN A 114 7.52 -2.95 -7.92
N ILE A 115 7.08 -2.11 -6.97
CA ILE A 115 6.48 -0.81 -7.32
C ILE A 115 7.50 0.13 -7.95
N ARG A 116 8.75 0.18 -7.47
CA ARG A 116 9.80 1.01 -8.08
C ARG A 116 10.08 0.57 -9.52
N ALA A 117 10.11 -0.73 -9.77
CA ALA A 117 10.26 -1.28 -11.12
C ALA A 117 9.06 -0.97 -12.01
N GLU A 118 7.83 -1.10 -11.51
CA GLU A 118 6.60 -0.79 -12.26
C GLU A 118 6.47 0.70 -12.57
N ILE A 119 6.79 1.58 -11.62
CA ILE A 119 6.89 3.04 -11.82
C ILE A 119 7.95 3.34 -12.88
N SER A 120 9.15 2.76 -12.78
CA SER A 120 10.23 2.98 -13.75
C SER A 120 9.88 2.48 -15.15
N ARG A 121 9.16 1.35 -15.25
CA ARG A 121 8.60 0.80 -16.50
C ARG A 121 7.57 1.77 -17.11
N LEU A 122 6.65 2.29 -16.30
CA LEU A 122 5.64 3.25 -16.78
C LEU A 122 6.26 4.58 -17.19
N GLN A 123 7.27 5.07 -16.44
CA GLN A 123 8.11 6.20 -16.84
C GLN A 123 8.72 5.93 -18.22
N GLY A 124 9.32 4.75 -18.42
CA GLY A 124 9.92 4.34 -19.69
C GLY A 124 8.92 4.25 -20.85
N LEU A 125 7.66 3.86 -20.59
CA LEU A 125 6.59 3.87 -21.60
C LEU A 125 6.16 5.29 -21.97
N ILE A 126 6.04 6.20 -21.00
CA ILE A 126 5.73 7.62 -21.23
C ILE A 126 6.87 8.29 -22.00
N ASP A 127 8.13 8.00 -21.63
CA ASP A 127 9.32 8.48 -22.32
C ASP A 127 9.40 7.90 -23.75
N GLN A 128 9.07 6.62 -23.97
CA GLN A 128 9.02 5.99 -25.29
C GLN A 128 7.92 6.61 -26.17
N GLN A 129 6.73 6.83 -25.64
CA GLN A 129 5.62 7.47 -26.35
C GLN A 129 5.96 8.93 -26.71
N THR A 130 6.64 9.64 -25.80
CA THR A 130 7.13 11.02 -26.02
C THR A 130 8.23 11.05 -27.09
N ALA A 131 9.21 10.15 -27.02
CA ALA A 131 10.31 10.05 -27.98
C ALA A 131 9.83 9.63 -29.38
N ALA A 132 8.85 8.72 -29.46
CA ALA A 132 8.20 8.37 -30.73
C ALA A 132 7.37 9.54 -31.28
N GLY A 133 6.69 10.30 -30.41
CA GLY A 133 5.99 11.53 -30.79
C GLY A 133 6.92 12.61 -31.36
N HIS A 134 8.11 12.79 -30.75
CA HIS A 134 9.16 13.65 -31.32
C HIS A 134 9.74 13.08 -32.62
N THR A 135 9.92 11.76 -32.72
CA THR A 135 10.39 11.10 -33.96
C THR A 135 9.45 11.40 -35.15
N VAL A 136 8.13 11.40 -34.93
CA VAL A 136 7.12 11.83 -35.92
C VAL A 136 7.31 13.29 -36.33
N GLN A 137 7.58 14.19 -35.38
CA GLN A 137 7.82 15.62 -35.64
C GLN A 137 9.14 15.87 -36.39
N ASP A 138 10.20 15.16 -36.04
CA ASP A 138 11.51 15.26 -36.68
C ASP A 138 11.46 14.75 -38.13
N ILE A 139 10.81 13.60 -38.38
CA ILE A 139 10.61 13.05 -39.73
C ILE A 139 9.77 14.00 -40.58
N GLN A 140 8.68 14.57 -40.03
CA GLN A 140 7.89 15.60 -40.71
C GLN A 140 8.73 16.84 -41.06
N THR A 141 9.69 17.21 -40.21
CA THR A 141 10.60 18.34 -40.45
C THR A 141 11.59 18.04 -41.58
N VAL A 142 12.26 16.87 -41.56
CA VAL A 142 13.15 16.40 -42.64
C VAL A 142 12.41 16.30 -43.98
N LEU A 143 11.14 15.91 -43.95
CA LEU A 143 10.25 15.87 -45.12
C LEU A 143 9.94 17.28 -45.65
N ASN A 144 9.62 18.23 -44.76
CA ASN A 144 9.37 19.63 -45.09
C ASN A 144 10.62 20.36 -45.65
N ASP A 145 11.81 19.99 -45.17
CA ASP A 145 13.11 20.47 -45.68
C ASP A 145 13.47 19.86 -47.06
N GLY A 146 12.59 19.05 -47.65
CA GLY A 146 12.72 18.48 -49.00
C GLY A 146 13.56 17.21 -49.07
N GLN A 147 14.04 16.67 -47.95
CA GLN A 147 14.91 15.48 -47.91
C GLN A 147 14.12 14.17 -47.93
N ALA A 148 13.15 14.06 -48.85
CA ALA A 148 12.22 12.93 -48.96
C ALA A 148 12.88 11.52 -48.93
N PRO A 149 14.04 11.26 -49.58
CA PRO A 149 14.67 9.94 -49.52
C PRO A 149 15.17 9.55 -48.12
N GLU A 150 15.62 10.52 -47.33
CA GLU A 150 16.07 10.29 -45.95
C GLU A 150 14.87 10.24 -44.99
N ALA A 151 13.85 11.08 -45.21
CA ALA A 151 12.59 11.01 -44.47
C ALA A 151 11.92 9.61 -44.61
N SER A 152 11.93 9.01 -45.81
CA SER A 152 11.43 7.64 -46.02
C SER A 152 12.25 6.60 -45.26
N ARG A 153 13.59 6.74 -45.26
CA ARG A 153 14.51 5.85 -44.54
C ARG A 153 14.31 5.93 -43.03
N LEU A 154 14.16 7.14 -42.49
CA LEU A 154 13.86 7.39 -41.08
C LEU A 154 12.46 6.90 -40.70
N ALA A 155 11.45 7.08 -41.55
CA ALA A 155 10.11 6.55 -41.33
C ALA A 155 10.07 5.01 -41.37
N ALA A 156 10.83 4.36 -42.25
CA ALA A 156 10.99 2.91 -42.26
C ALA A 156 11.65 2.39 -40.97
N ALA A 157 12.73 3.03 -40.50
CA ALA A 157 13.38 2.68 -39.24
C ALA A 157 12.46 2.93 -38.02
N ALA A 158 11.72 4.03 -38.01
CA ALA A 158 10.72 4.32 -36.98
C ALA A 158 9.55 3.34 -36.99
N LEU A 159 9.12 2.83 -38.16
CA LEU A 159 8.16 1.73 -38.27
C LEU A 159 8.74 0.39 -37.77
N GLN A 160 10.06 0.19 -37.80
CA GLN A 160 10.69 -0.99 -37.19
C GLN A 160 10.72 -0.90 -35.65
N GLN A 161 10.98 0.31 -35.11
CA GLN A 161 11.18 0.53 -33.67
C GLN A 161 9.88 0.87 -32.91
N TYR A 162 8.91 1.48 -33.58
CA TYR A 162 7.63 1.94 -32.99
C TYR A 162 6.42 1.41 -33.76
N GLY A 163 6.61 0.46 -34.68
CA GLY A 163 5.54 -0.15 -35.46
C GLY A 163 4.51 -0.91 -34.62
N GLY A 164 4.84 -1.33 -33.40
CA GLY A 164 3.89 -1.90 -32.44
C GLY A 164 3.11 -0.87 -31.60
N THR A 165 3.27 0.43 -31.87
CA THR A 165 2.63 1.52 -31.10
C THR A 165 1.49 2.20 -31.88
N ASP A 166 0.68 3.00 -31.19
CA ASP A 166 -0.40 3.80 -31.80
C ASP A 166 0.10 4.84 -32.84
N LEU A 167 1.40 5.14 -32.83
CA LEU A 167 2.02 6.02 -33.82
C LEU A 167 2.37 5.31 -35.13
N ALA A 168 2.12 4.00 -35.26
CA ALA A 168 2.31 3.25 -36.49
C ALA A 168 1.52 3.81 -37.68
N GLY A 169 0.31 4.34 -37.46
CA GLY A 169 -0.48 5.03 -38.49
C GLY A 169 0.21 6.31 -38.99
N PRO A 170 0.45 7.31 -38.13
CA PRO A 170 1.22 8.52 -38.46
C PRO A 170 2.59 8.24 -39.12
N LEU A 171 3.32 7.22 -38.67
CA LEU A 171 4.60 6.82 -39.26
C LEU A 171 4.45 6.17 -40.64
N ALA A 172 3.38 5.38 -40.86
CA ALA A 172 3.04 4.83 -42.17
C ALA A 172 2.63 5.92 -43.17
N ASP A 173 1.86 6.91 -42.72
CA ASP A 173 1.46 8.05 -43.56
C ASP A 173 2.65 8.96 -43.89
N LEU A 174 3.56 9.21 -42.94
CA LEU A 174 4.84 9.89 -43.20
C LEU A 174 5.71 9.11 -44.19
N LYS A 175 5.82 7.79 -44.05
CA LYS A 175 6.55 6.96 -45.02
C LYS A 175 5.92 7.06 -46.42
N ARG A 176 4.59 6.93 -46.53
CA ARG A 176 3.87 7.01 -47.82
C ARG A 176 4.05 8.38 -48.49
N GLN A 177 4.03 9.47 -47.73
CA GLN A 177 4.34 10.82 -48.24
C GLN A 177 5.79 10.95 -48.71
N ALA A 178 6.74 10.44 -47.92
CA ALA A 178 8.16 10.51 -48.25
C ALA A 178 8.54 9.63 -49.45
N ASP A 179 7.92 8.45 -49.60
CA ASP A 179 8.08 7.59 -50.78
C ASP A 179 7.49 8.24 -52.03
N ALA A 180 6.27 8.79 -51.95
CA ALA A 180 5.64 9.48 -53.07
C ALA A 180 6.46 10.70 -53.54
N LEU A 181 7.02 11.49 -52.62
CA LEU A 181 7.94 12.57 -52.99
C LEU A 181 9.28 12.04 -53.54
N THR A 182 9.81 10.94 -53.00
CA THR A 182 11.01 10.26 -53.52
C THR A 182 10.80 9.73 -54.94
N ALA A 183 9.60 9.23 -55.26
CA ALA A 183 9.24 8.78 -56.60
C ALA A 183 9.39 9.93 -57.62
N THR A 184 8.94 11.14 -57.30
CA THR A 184 9.08 12.31 -58.21
C THR A 184 10.54 12.69 -58.54
N GLN A 185 11.50 12.26 -57.72
CA GLN A 185 12.94 12.52 -57.91
C GLN A 185 13.62 11.50 -58.85
N ILE A 186 12.95 10.38 -59.16
CA ILE A 186 13.47 9.32 -60.03
C ILE A 186 12.69 9.36 -61.37
N PRO A 187 13.30 9.78 -62.49
CA PRO A 187 12.57 10.02 -63.73
C PRO A 187 12.05 8.73 -64.40
N ASP A 188 12.77 7.62 -64.28
CA ASP A 188 12.40 6.34 -64.92
C ASP A 188 11.49 5.46 -64.05
N ALA A 189 10.43 4.92 -64.65
CA ALA A 189 9.44 4.05 -63.98
C ALA A 189 10.01 2.67 -63.64
N GLY A 190 10.91 2.12 -64.48
CA GLY A 190 11.59 0.87 -64.20
C GLY A 190 12.45 0.98 -62.94
N ALA A 191 13.28 2.03 -62.87
CA ALA A 191 14.12 2.35 -61.72
C ALA A 191 13.29 2.59 -60.43
N ARG A 192 12.14 3.28 -60.51
CA ARG A 192 11.24 3.45 -59.36
C ARG A 192 10.75 2.10 -58.83
N ARG A 193 10.21 1.24 -59.71
CA ARG A 193 9.71 -0.09 -59.32
C ARG A 193 10.80 -0.99 -58.76
N THR A 194 11.97 -1.04 -59.42
CA THR A 194 13.10 -1.85 -58.95
C THR A 194 13.56 -1.41 -57.56
N ARG A 195 13.63 -0.09 -57.31
CA ARG A 195 13.94 0.44 -55.98
C ARG A 195 12.88 0.04 -54.95
N PHE A 196 11.61 0.36 -55.16
CA PHE A 196 10.58 0.10 -54.15
C PHE A 196 10.39 -1.41 -53.88
N ARG A 197 10.61 -2.27 -54.88
CA ARG A 197 10.68 -3.72 -54.69
C ARG A 197 11.86 -4.12 -53.79
N GLN A 198 13.06 -3.60 -54.03
CA GLN A 198 14.24 -3.85 -53.19
C GLN A 198 14.09 -3.31 -51.76
N ASP A 199 13.50 -2.12 -51.60
CA ASP A 199 13.21 -1.51 -50.30
C ASP A 199 12.20 -2.37 -49.50
N GLY A 200 11.19 -2.95 -50.17
CA GLY A 200 10.23 -3.89 -49.56
C GLY A 200 10.82 -5.27 -49.25
N GLU A 201 11.62 -5.84 -50.16
CA GLU A 201 12.38 -7.08 -49.94
C GLU A 201 13.42 -6.94 -48.82
N ALA A 202 13.97 -5.74 -48.60
CA ALA A 202 14.79 -5.43 -47.43
C ALA A 202 13.95 -5.40 -46.16
N ALA A 203 12.85 -4.62 -46.14
CA ALA A 203 11.96 -4.54 -45.00
C ALA A 203 11.37 -5.90 -44.56
N LEU A 204 11.07 -6.82 -45.49
CA LEU A 204 10.69 -8.20 -45.17
C LEU A 204 11.80 -8.96 -44.43
N ARG A 205 13.05 -8.89 -44.91
CA ARG A 205 14.21 -9.56 -44.28
C ARG A 205 14.52 -8.99 -42.91
N ASP A 206 14.24 -7.71 -42.70
CA ASP A 206 14.41 -6.99 -41.44
C ASP A 206 13.19 -7.12 -40.48
N GLY A 207 12.18 -7.95 -40.84
CA GLY A 207 10.99 -8.22 -40.04
C GLY A 207 9.96 -7.08 -39.99
N ASN A 208 10.16 -6.02 -40.78
CA ASN A 208 9.38 -4.79 -40.78
C ASN A 208 8.20 -4.88 -41.76
N LEU A 209 7.20 -5.69 -41.40
CA LEU A 209 6.04 -6.00 -42.25
C LEU A 209 5.28 -4.73 -42.69
N ARG A 210 5.20 -3.71 -41.83
CA ARG A 210 4.56 -2.42 -42.16
C ARG A 210 5.31 -1.63 -43.22
N ALA A 211 6.64 -1.51 -43.13
CA ALA A 211 7.41 -0.82 -44.17
C ALA A 211 7.46 -1.63 -45.48
N ALA A 212 7.44 -2.96 -45.41
CA ALA A 212 7.38 -3.83 -46.57
C ALA A 212 6.08 -3.68 -47.36
N ALA A 213 4.93 -3.68 -46.68
CA ALA A 213 3.62 -3.45 -47.30
C ALA A 213 3.61 -2.11 -48.08
N LEU A 214 4.01 -1.01 -47.42
CA LEU A 214 4.07 0.32 -48.03
C LEU A 214 5.01 0.39 -49.25
N ALA A 215 6.17 -0.28 -49.19
CA ALA A 215 7.09 -0.32 -50.32
C ALA A 215 6.53 -1.12 -51.51
N PHE A 216 5.80 -2.22 -51.24
CA PHE A 216 5.12 -2.98 -52.29
C PHE A 216 3.88 -2.25 -52.85
N GLU A 217 3.13 -1.49 -52.04
CA GLU A 217 2.10 -0.55 -52.53
C GLU A 217 2.70 0.42 -53.57
N GLN A 218 3.85 1.02 -53.27
CA GLN A 218 4.52 1.96 -54.18
C GLN A 218 5.06 1.27 -55.45
N ALA A 219 5.59 0.05 -55.34
CA ALA A 219 6.03 -0.71 -56.50
C ALA A 219 4.87 -1.09 -57.45
N LEU A 220 3.69 -1.43 -56.91
CA LEU A 220 2.49 -1.78 -57.69
C LEU A 220 1.79 -0.57 -58.34
N GLN A 221 2.07 0.66 -57.89
CA GLN A 221 1.58 1.88 -58.54
C GLN A 221 2.27 2.16 -59.89
N GLU A 222 3.44 1.55 -60.14
CA GLU A 222 4.19 1.70 -61.41
C GLU A 222 3.85 0.61 -62.44
N GLU A 223 3.49 -0.60 -62.03
CA GLU A 223 2.98 -1.69 -62.88
C GLU A 223 2.33 -2.80 -62.03
N ASP A 224 1.24 -3.40 -62.52
CA ASP A 224 0.48 -4.46 -61.83
C ASP A 224 1.20 -5.82 -61.98
N ASP A 225 2.01 -6.18 -60.98
CA ASP A 225 2.69 -7.48 -60.87
C ASP A 225 1.85 -8.45 -60.02
N PRO A 226 1.30 -9.54 -60.59
CA PRO A 226 0.33 -10.39 -59.92
C PRO A 226 0.91 -11.23 -58.77
N ASP A 227 2.23 -11.48 -58.76
CA ASP A 227 2.87 -12.23 -57.68
C ASP A 227 3.29 -11.29 -56.54
N LEU A 228 3.74 -10.08 -56.85
CA LEU A 228 3.95 -9.03 -55.85
C LEU A 228 2.64 -8.61 -55.18
N ARG A 229 1.54 -8.61 -55.92
CA ARG A 229 0.19 -8.32 -55.40
C ARG A 229 -0.30 -9.36 -54.41
N ARG A 230 -0.09 -10.66 -54.70
CA ARG A 230 -0.35 -11.75 -53.74
C ARG A 230 0.46 -11.57 -52.45
N GLN A 231 1.75 -11.25 -52.56
CA GLN A 231 2.60 -11.01 -51.39
C GLN A 231 2.11 -9.83 -50.54
N LEU A 232 1.60 -8.77 -51.16
CA LEU A 232 0.99 -7.64 -50.46
C LEU A 232 -0.34 -8.02 -49.78
N ASP A 233 -1.21 -8.77 -50.47
CA ASP A 233 -2.48 -9.26 -49.91
C ASP A 233 -2.24 -10.18 -48.69
N ASP A 234 -1.26 -11.09 -48.76
CA ASP A 234 -0.85 -11.95 -47.64
C ASP A 234 -0.26 -11.14 -46.46
N LEU A 235 0.51 -10.07 -46.74
CA LEU A 235 1.02 -9.16 -45.71
C LEU A 235 -0.11 -8.37 -45.04
N HIS A 236 -1.07 -7.87 -45.81
CA HIS A 236 -2.25 -7.17 -45.29
C HIS A 236 -3.15 -8.10 -44.46
N ALA A 237 -3.32 -9.36 -44.86
CA ALA A 237 -4.03 -10.36 -44.06
C ALA A 237 -3.29 -10.65 -42.73
N THR A 238 -1.97 -10.68 -42.75
CA THR A 238 -1.13 -10.90 -41.56
C THR A 238 -1.19 -9.72 -40.59
N LEU A 239 -1.01 -8.49 -41.09
CA LEU A 239 -1.11 -7.25 -40.32
C LEU A 239 -2.52 -7.04 -39.73
N SER A 240 -3.57 -7.35 -40.49
CA SER A 240 -4.96 -7.26 -40.01
C SER A 240 -5.20 -8.22 -38.84
N ARG A 241 -4.76 -9.49 -38.94
CA ARG A 241 -4.86 -10.48 -37.85
C ARG A 241 -4.12 -10.04 -36.59
N TYR A 242 -2.98 -9.39 -36.73
CA TYR A 242 -2.23 -8.82 -35.62
C TYR A 242 -3.01 -7.69 -34.93
N ASP A 243 -3.46 -6.69 -35.70
CA ASP A 243 -4.14 -5.51 -35.14
C ASP A 243 -5.53 -5.81 -34.58
N ASP A 244 -6.30 -6.68 -35.22
CA ASP A 244 -7.64 -7.07 -34.77
C ASP A 244 -7.57 -7.88 -33.47
N ASN A 245 -6.58 -8.78 -33.33
CA ASN A 245 -6.37 -9.52 -32.08
C ASN A 245 -5.88 -8.62 -30.94
N ARG A 246 -4.98 -7.66 -31.20
CA ARG A 246 -4.59 -6.69 -30.16
C ARG A 246 -5.74 -5.77 -29.74
N ARG A 247 -6.55 -5.29 -30.70
CA ARG A 247 -7.78 -4.52 -30.40
C ARG A 247 -8.76 -5.35 -29.55
N ARG A 248 -9.03 -6.59 -29.95
CA ARG A 248 -9.85 -7.54 -29.17
C ARG A 248 -9.29 -7.77 -27.76
N ALA A 249 -7.97 -7.93 -27.60
CA ALA A 249 -7.33 -8.10 -26.30
C ALA A 249 -7.41 -6.85 -25.42
N ALA A 250 -7.40 -5.65 -26.00
CA ALA A 250 -7.58 -4.39 -25.27
C ALA A 250 -9.04 -4.22 -24.80
N ASP A 251 -10.03 -4.57 -25.64
CA ASP A 251 -11.44 -4.56 -25.23
C ASP A 251 -11.73 -5.61 -24.13
N LEU A 252 -11.18 -6.82 -24.24
CA LEU A 252 -11.31 -7.88 -23.23
C LEU A 252 -10.67 -7.51 -21.88
N ARG A 253 -9.54 -6.78 -21.89
CA ARG A 253 -8.84 -6.30 -20.68
C ARG A 253 -9.67 -5.34 -19.82
N ARG A 254 -10.73 -4.72 -20.34
CA ARG A 254 -11.62 -3.84 -19.55
C ARG A 254 -12.42 -4.57 -18.47
N ASP A 255 -12.57 -5.90 -18.59
CA ASP A 255 -13.19 -6.75 -17.58
C ASP A 255 -12.16 -7.75 -17.03
N PRO A 256 -11.79 -7.67 -15.74
CA PRO A 256 -10.94 -8.68 -15.09
C PRO A 256 -11.46 -10.11 -15.26
N GLY A 257 -12.76 -10.29 -15.50
CA GLY A 257 -13.40 -11.54 -15.93
C GLY A 257 -12.71 -12.25 -17.10
N ASN A 258 -12.25 -11.51 -18.11
CA ASN A 258 -11.90 -12.01 -19.45
C ASN A 258 -10.41 -11.89 -19.79
N LEU A 259 -9.55 -11.68 -18.78
CA LEU A 259 -8.09 -11.62 -18.95
C LEU A 259 -7.50 -12.92 -19.55
N GLU A 260 -8.13 -14.07 -19.31
CA GLU A 260 -7.76 -15.37 -19.90
C GLU A 260 -7.91 -15.33 -21.45
N ASP A 261 -9.04 -14.81 -21.94
CA ASP A 261 -9.29 -14.64 -23.37
C ASP A 261 -8.45 -13.52 -23.98
N ALA A 262 -8.08 -12.49 -23.20
CA ALA A 262 -7.15 -11.44 -23.63
C ALA A 262 -5.73 -11.99 -23.86
N VAL A 263 -5.23 -12.89 -22.99
CA VAL A 263 -3.97 -13.60 -23.21
C VAL A 263 -4.05 -14.48 -24.47
N ALA A 264 -5.15 -15.21 -24.68
CA ALA A 264 -5.33 -16.05 -25.86
C ALA A 264 -5.32 -15.21 -27.16
N ALA A 265 -6.04 -14.10 -27.21
CA ALA A 265 -6.02 -13.18 -28.34
C ALA A 265 -4.62 -12.59 -28.60
N LEU A 266 -3.87 -12.23 -27.55
CA LEU A 266 -2.49 -11.77 -27.71
C LEU A 266 -1.54 -12.86 -28.21
N GLN A 267 -1.68 -14.10 -27.77
CA GLN A 267 -0.92 -15.23 -28.33
C GLN A 267 -1.22 -15.46 -29.81
N ASP A 268 -2.43 -15.16 -30.28
CA ASP A 268 -2.76 -15.21 -31.72
C ASP A 268 -2.25 -13.98 -32.50
N ALA A 269 -2.05 -12.83 -31.85
CA ALA A 269 -1.31 -11.71 -32.42
C ALA A 269 0.20 -12.02 -32.51
N ASP A 270 0.80 -12.62 -31.48
CA ASP A 270 2.22 -13.01 -31.41
C ASP A 270 2.58 -14.03 -32.52
N LYS A 271 1.70 -15.00 -32.76
CA LYS A 271 1.81 -15.96 -33.89
C LYS A 271 1.67 -15.30 -35.27
N ALA A 272 1.00 -14.15 -35.37
CA ALA A 272 0.84 -13.42 -36.63
C ALA A 272 2.03 -12.48 -36.90
N TRP A 273 2.50 -11.76 -35.87
CA TRP A 273 3.73 -10.98 -35.92
C TRP A 273 4.31 -10.81 -34.51
N ASP A 274 5.40 -11.54 -34.26
CA ASP A 274 6.19 -11.47 -33.02
C ASP A 274 6.75 -10.06 -32.85
N THR A 275 6.33 -9.37 -31.78
CA THR A 275 6.69 -7.98 -31.46
C THR A 275 6.87 -7.81 -29.95
N ALA A 276 7.81 -6.96 -29.54
CA ALA A 276 8.11 -6.74 -28.13
C ALA A 276 6.89 -6.25 -27.34
N GLU A 277 6.05 -5.44 -27.97
CA GLU A 277 4.81 -4.89 -27.41
C GLU A 277 3.77 -6.00 -27.12
N VAL A 278 3.60 -7.00 -27.99
CA VAL A 278 2.66 -8.10 -27.73
C VAL A 278 3.14 -8.98 -26.59
N ARG A 279 4.42 -9.35 -26.56
CA ARG A 279 5.01 -10.09 -25.44
C ARG A 279 4.83 -9.33 -24.12
N GLN A 280 5.08 -8.02 -24.14
CA GLN A 280 4.88 -7.15 -22.98
C GLN A 280 3.42 -7.12 -22.51
N GLU A 281 2.46 -7.02 -23.44
CA GLU A 281 1.02 -7.06 -23.12
C GLU A 281 0.58 -8.44 -22.59
N ILE A 282 1.20 -9.54 -23.03
CA ILE A 282 0.98 -10.89 -22.49
C ILE A 282 1.45 -10.96 -21.03
N ASP A 283 2.64 -10.44 -20.73
CA ASP A 283 3.16 -10.39 -19.36
C ASP A 283 2.32 -9.50 -18.42
N GLU A 284 1.76 -8.40 -18.92
CA GLU A 284 0.80 -7.56 -18.17
C GLU A 284 -0.46 -8.35 -17.81
N CYS A 285 -1.07 -9.04 -18.78
CA CYS A 285 -2.26 -9.85 -18.55
C CYS A 285 -1.98 -11.03 -17.60
N ASN A 286 -0.82 -11.68 -17.73
CA ASN A 286 -0.39 -12.75 -16.82
C ASN A 286 -0.15 -12.25 -15.39
N LEU A 287 0.44 -11.06 -15.24
CA LEU A 287 0.63 -10.41 -13.93
C LEU A 287 -0.71 -9.96 -13.32
N ALA A 288 -1.66 -9.52 -14.14
CA ALA A 288 -3.03 -9.21 -13.72
C ALA A 288 -3.76 -10.46 -13.23
N LEU A 289 -3.67 -11.58 -13.95
CA LEU A 289 -4.21 -12.88 -13.56
C LEU A 289 -3.62 -13.36 -12.22
N GLN A 290 -2.32 -13.17 -12.00
CA GLN A 290 -1.65 -13.50 -10.72
C GLN A 290 -2.03 -12.58 -9.55
N LYS A 291 -2.39 -11.32 -9.83
CA LYS A 291 -2.81 -10.32 -8.82
C LYS A 291 -4.33 -10.25 -8.63
N ARG A 292 -5.10 -11.07 -9.36
CA ARG A 292 -6.57 -11.07 -9.31
C ARG A 292 -7.06 -11.43 -7.91
N ARG A 293 -8.15 -10.80 -7.47
CA ARG A 293 -8.89 -11.22 -6.28
C ARG A 293 -9.54 -12.59 -6.52
N ASP A 294 -9.56 -13.41 -5.48
CA ASP A 294 -10.26 -14.69 -5.51
C ASP A 294 -11.77 -14.49 -5.74
N ARG A 295 -12.37 -15.39 -6.51
CA ARG A 295 -13.81 -15.36 -6.80
C ARG A 295 -14.61 -16.03 -5.67
N ILE A 296 -15.62 -15.32 -5.18
CA ILE A 296 -16.57 -15.77 -4.14
C ILE A 296 -17.99 -15.89 -4.70
N ALA A 297 -18.76 -16.82 -4.17
CA ALA A 297 -20.21 -16.86 -4.33
C ALA A 297 -20.90 -17.15 -2.98
N VAL A 298 -22.19 -16.81 -2.88
CA VAL A 298 -23.03 -17.10 -1.71
C VAL A 298 -24.18 -17.99 -2.18
N ALA A 299 -24.37 -19.15 -1.54
CA ALA A 299 -25.51 -20.03 -1.78
C ALA A 299 -26.72 -19.59 -0.94
N ASP A 300 -27.92 -20.00 -1.35
CA ASP A 300 -29.14 -19.80 -0.55
C ASP A 300 -29.02 -20.55 0.79
N PHE A 301 -29.30 -19.87 1.90
CA PHE A 301 -29.12 -20.43 3.25
C PHE A 301 -30.23 -21.45 3.59
N GLU A 302 -29.87 -22.51 4.30
CA GLU A 302 -30.81 -23.53 4.79
C GLU A 302 -31.73 -22.95 5.89
N VAL A 303 -33.05 -22.92 5.64
CA VAL A 303 -34.04 -22.39 6.58
C VAL A 303 -34.63 -23.54 7.42
N ARG A 304 -34.35 -23.56 8.73
CA ARG A 304 -34.70 -24.69 9.62
C ARG A 304 -36.02 -24.53 10.38
N ALA A 305 -36.62 -23.35 10.33
CA ALA A 305 -37.93 -23.02 10.90
C ALA A 305 -38.45 -21.74 10.21
N ASP A 306 -39.73 -21.41 10.35
CA ASP A 306 -40.19 -20.08 9.93
C ASP A 306 -39.54 -18.99 10.80
N VAL A 307 -39.08 -17.94 10.13
CA VAL A 307 -38.35 -16.79 10.69
C VAL A 307 -39.01 -15.46 10.31
N GLY A 308 -40.20 -15.49 9.70
CA GLY A 308 -40.95 -14.29 9.32
C GLY A 308 -40.39 -13.53 8.11
N ILE A 309 -39.43 -14.12 7.37
CA ILE A 309 -38.80 -13.52 6.19
C ILE A 309 -39.20 -14.33 4.94
N PRO A 310 -39.96 -13.77 3.99
CA PRO A 310 -40.28 -14.45 2.73
C PRO A 310 -39.01 -14.84 1.97
N GLN A 311 -38.89 -16.12 1.60
CA GLN A 311 -37.69 -16.69 0.96
C GLN A 311 -36.38 -16.43 1.74
N ALA A 312 -36.43 -16.40 3.08
CA ALA A 312 -35.34 -16.02 3.98
C ALA A 312 -33.92 -16.42 3.52
N GLY A 313 -33.73 -17.69 3.16
CA GLY A 313 -32.44 -18.24 2.75
C GLY A 313 -31.82 -17.55 1.53
N ARG A 314 -32.66 -17.17 0.57
CA ARG A 314 -32.29 -16.41 -0.63
C ARG A 314 -32.08 -14.93 -0.31
N THR A 315 -33.00 -14.32 0.44
CA THR A 315 -32.90 -12.89 0.81
C THR A 315 -31.60 -12.60 1.57
N ILE A 316 -31.24 -13.48 2.50
CA ILE A 316 -29.97 -13.39 3.25
C ILE A 316 -28.76 -13.56 2.31
N ALA A 317 -28.82 -14.44 1.31
CA ALA A 317 -27.75 -14.58 0.32
C ALA A 317 -27.59 -13.35 -0.60
N GLU A 318 -28.70 -12.76 -1.04
CA GLU A 318 -28.72 -11.57 -1.90
C GLU A 318 -28.24 -10.29 -1.16
N GLU A 319 -28.53 -10.14 0.14
CA GLU A 319 -28.00 -9.07 0.99
C GLU A 319 -26.51 -9.27 1.39
N LEU A 320 -26.05 -10.52 1.53
CA LEU A 320 -24.66 -10.81 1.92
C LEU A 320 -23.66 -10.67 0.76
N LEU A 321 -24.04 -11.04 -0.47
CA LEU A 321 -23.12 -11.08 -1.62
C LEU A 321 -22.40 -9.74 -1.88
N PRO A 322 -23.06 -8.57 -1.87
CA PRO A 322 -22.39 -7.28 -2.09
C PRO A 322 -21.31 -6.94 -1.05
N ALA A 323 -21.46 -7.40 0.19
CA ALA A 323 -20.56 -7.05 1.29
C ALA A 323 -19.16 -7.66 1.16
N PHE A 324 -18.99 -8.71 0.34
CA PHE A 324 -17.69 -9.34 0.07
C PHE A 324 -16.81 -8.59 -0.95
N ARG A 325 -17.39 -7.63 -1.69
CA ARG A 325 -16.71 -6.84 -2.72
C ARG A 325 -15.40 -6.13 -2.31
N PRO A 326 -15.16 -5.74 -1.04
CA PRO A 326 -13.88 -5.14 -0.64
C PRO A 326 -12.67 -6.07 -0.83
N ARG A 327 -12.85 -7.40 -0.76
CA ARG A 327 -11.77 -8.40 -0.79
C ARG A 327 -11.85 -9.39 -1.96
N PHE A 328 -13.05 -9.71 -2.43
CA PHE A 328 -13.29 -10.78 -3.43
C PHE A 328 -13.94 -10.27 -4.72
N ASP A 329 -13.72 -11.00 -5.81
CA ASP A 329 -14.52 -10.86 -7.04
C ASP A 329 -15.85 -11.61 -6.83
N LEU A 330 -16.98 -10.95 -7.07
CA LEU A 330 -18.30 -11.55 -6.85
C LEU A 330 -18.75 -12.36 -8.08
N VAL A 331 -19.27 -13.57 -7.86
CA VAL A 331 -20.01 -14.34 -8.87
C VAL A 331 -21.51 -14.28 -8.58
N GLU A 332 -22.28 -13.93 -9.60
CA GLU A 332 -23.72 -13.70 -9.49
C GLU A 332 -24.49 -14.95 -9.02
N ARG A 333 -25.45 -14.76 -8.12
CA ARG A 333 -26.27 -15.85 -7.55
C ARG A 333 -26.99 -16.65 -8.64
N GLY A 334 -27.44 -15.96 -9.70
CA GLY A 334 -28.09 -16.57 -10.87
C GLY A 334 -27.16 -17.36 -11.80
N GLN A 335 -25.83 -17.21 -11.69
CA GLN A 335 -24.86 -18.09 -12.34
C GLN A 335 -24.61 -19.33 -11.48
N LEU A 336 -24.39 -19.15 -10.16
CA LEU A 336 -24.20 -20.25 -9.22
C LEU A 336 -25.40 -21.21 -9.22
N GLY A 337 -26.63 -20.68 -9.16
CA GLY A 337 -27.86 -21.47 -9.11
C GLY A 337 -28.02 -22.42 -10.31
N LYS A 338 -27.69 -21.96 -11.52
CA LYS A 338 -27.72 -22.80 -12.74
C LYS A 338 -26.75 -23.97 -12.66
N VAL A 339 -25.53 -23.72 -12.18
CA VAL A 339 -24.50 -24.76 -12.03
C VAL A 339 -24.92 -25.81 -10.99
N ILE A 340 -25.56 -25.38 -9.90
CA ILE A 340 -26.12 -26.27 -8.88
C ILE A 340 -27.28 -27.12 -9.45
N GLU A 341 -28.19 -26.49 -10.20
CA GLU A 341 -29.34 -27.15 -10.85
C GLU A 341 -28.92 -28.16 -11.94
N GLU A 342 -27.96 -27.79 -12.79
CA GLU A 342 -27.37 -28.66 -13.82
C GLU A 342 -26.67 -29.89 -13.21
N LEU A 343 -25.95 -29.72 -12.10
CA LEU A 343 -25.29 -30.80 -11.37
C LEU A 343 -26.24 -31.60 -10.45
N LYS A 344 -27.46 -31.12 -10.23
CA LYS A 344 -28.48 -31.72 -9.34
C LYS A 344 -27.97 -31.93 -7.90
N LEU A 345 -27.35 -30.89 -7.34
CA LEU A 345 -26.85 -30.87 -5.97
C LEU A 345 -27.77 -30.05 -5.08
N ASP A 346 -28.12 -30.55 -3.90
CA ASP A 346 -28.80 -29.76 -2.88
C ASP A 346 -27.78 -28.98 -2.01
N ALA A 347 -28.28 -28.01 -1.21
CA ALA A 347 -27.44 -27.23 -0.28
C ALA A 347 -26.68 -28.11 0.74
N GLY A 348 -27.17 -29.33 1.00
CA GLY A 348 -26.46 -30.35 1.78
C GLY A 348 -25.28 -30.99 1.02
N ASP A 349 -25.45 -31.32 -0.26
CA ASP A 349 -24.36 -31.88 -1.07
C ASP A 349 -23.21 -30.88 -1.25
N LEU A 350 -23.51 -29.58 -1.34
CA LEU A 350 -22.48 -28.53 -1.40
C LEU A 350 -21.61 -28.48 -0.13
N ALA A 351 -22.10 -28.99 0.99
CA ALA A 351 -21.34 -29.15 2.22
C ALA A 351 -20.58 -30.48 2.26
N ASP A 352 -21.25 -31.58 1.88
CA ASP A 352 -20.85 -32.94 2.26
C ASP A 352 -20.19 -33.72 1.10
N ASN A 353 -20.41 -33.32 -0.16
CA ASN A 353 -19.89 -33.97 -1.36
C ASN A 353 -18.71 -33.19 -1.95
N ASP A 354 -17.48 -33.62 -1.61
CA ASP A 354 -16.23 -33.04 -2.10
C ASP A 354 -16.11 -32.96 -3.63
N ALA A 355 -16.61 -33.98 -4.34
CA ALA A 355 -16.56 -34.00 -5.81
C ALA A 355 -17.57 -33.02 -6.41
N GLY A 356 -18.82 -33.03 -5.93
CA GLY A 356 -19.87 -32.11 -6.37
C GLY A 356 -19.49 -30.65 -6.11
N ARG A 357 -18.99 -30.35 -4.90
CA ARG A 357 -18.47 -29.03 -4.53
C ARG A 357 -17.31 -28.60 -5.44
N SER A 358 -16.34 -29.48 -5.71
CA SER A 358 -15.23 -29.18 -6.64
C SER A 358 -15.70 -28.89 -8.06
N GLU A 359 -16.71 -29.61 -8.56
CA GLU A 359 -17.29 -29.37 -9.90
C GLU A 359 -18.07 -28.05 -9.96
N VAL A 360 -18.79 -27.66 -8.91
CA VAL A 360 -19.39 -26.32 -8.80
C VAL A 360 -18.31 -25.24 -8.89
N GLY A 361 -17.17 -25.40 -8.19
CA GLY A 361 -16.04 -24.47 -8.29
C GLY A 361 -15.48 -24.37 -9.71
N ARG A 362 -15.34 -25.50 -10.41
CA ARG A 362 -14.85 -25.58 -11.78
C ARG A 362 -15.79 -24.91 -12.78
N LEU A 363 -17.09 -25.15 -12.68
CA LEU A 363 -18.10 -24.66 -13.63
C LEU A 363 -18.53 -23.21 -13.36
N ALA A 364 -18.71 -22.82 -12.10
CA ALA A 364 -19.01 -21.43 -11.74
C ALA A 364 -17.77 -20.50 -11.76
N LYS A 365 -16.56 -21.06 -11.95
CA LYS A 365 -15.26 -20.40 -11.73
C LYS A 365 -15.19 -19.74 -10.33
N VAL A 366 -15.51 -20.48 -9.27
CA VAL A 366 -15.55 -19.97 -7.87
C VAL A 366 -14.48 -20.65 -7.02
N ARG A 367 -13.69 -19.88 -6.26
CA ARG A 367 -12.73 -20.43 -5.28
C ARG A 367 -13.35 -20.55 -3.88
N TYR A 368 -14.15 -19.58 -3.46
CA TYR A 368 -14.76 -19.54 -2.13
C TYR A 368 -16.28 -19.56 -2.20
N LEU A 369 -16.92 -20.42 -1.41
CA LEU A 369 -18.37 -20.53 -1.33
C LEU A 369 -18.82 -20.27 0.11
N VAL A 370 -19.74 -19.32 0.29
CA VAL A 370 -20.42 -19.12 1.56
C VAL A 370 -21.65 -20.02 1.61
N LEU A 371 -21.66 -20.94 2.58
CA LEU A 371 -22.83 -21.73 2.96
C LEU A 371 -23.30 -21.30 4.36
N GLY A 372 -24.58 -21.46 4.66
CA GLY A 372 -25.10 -21.11 5.98
C GLY A 372 -26.51 -21.63 6.24
N SER A 373 -27.00 -21.38 7.44
CA SER A 373 -28.34 -21.76 7.87
C SER A 373 -28.97 -20.74 8.82
N VAL A 374 -30.31 -20.75 8.89
CA VAL A 374 -31.13 -19.80 9.64
C VAL A 374 -32.10 -20.57 10.54
N SER A 375 -32.26 -20.12 11.78
CA SER A 375 -33.13 -20.76 12.79
C SER A 375 -33.80 -19.75 13.73
N SER A 376 -34.94 -20.15 14.31
CA SER A 376 -35.91 -19.30 15.03
C SER A 376 -35.98 -19.57 16.55
N LEU A 377 -34.94 -20.20 17.11
CA LEU A 377 -34.94 -20.69 18.50
C LEU A 377 -34.57 -19.59 19.52
N GLY A 378 -35.57 -18.76 19.86
CA GLY A 378 -35.39 -17.68 20.83
C GLY A 378 -34.74 -16.44 20.22
N GLY A 379 -35.27 -16.00 19.07
CA GLY A 379 -34.65 -15.01 18.19
C GLY A 379 -34.15 -15.65 16.90
N ILE A 380 -33.84 -14.82 15.90
CA ILE A 380 -33.33 -15.30 14.61
C ILE A 380 -31.81 -15.41 14.70
N THR A 381 -31.30 -16.63 14.51
CA THR A 381 -29.87 -16.93 14.39
C THR A 381 -29.54 -17.18 12.93
N VAL A 382 -28.51 -16.49 12.42
CA VAL A 382 -27.89 -16.79 11.12
C VAL A 382 -26.46 -17.27 11.38
N ASN A 383 -26.16 -18.48 10.93
CA ASN A 383 -24.83 -19.08 10.96
C ASN A 383 -24.29 -19.16 9.53
N ALA A 384 -23.04 -18.79 9.31
CA ALA A 384 -22.39 -18.85 8.00
C ALA A 384 -20.95 -19.38 8.09
N ARG A 385 -20.50 -20.04 7.03
CA ARG A 385 -19.15 -20.58 6.86
C ARG A 385 -18.63 -20.26 5.46
N LEU A 386 -17.43 -19.69 5.39
CA LEU A 386 -16.67 -19.48 4.17
C LEU A 386 -15.86 -20.75 3.90
N ILE A 387 -16.10 -21.42 2.77
CA ILE A 387 -15.45 -22.69 2.41
C ILE A 387 -14.57 -22.47 1.18
N GLU A 388 -13.32 -22.94 1.20
CA GLU A 388 -12.51 -23.06 -0.01
C GLU A 388 -12.97 -24.30 -0.80
N VAL A 389 -13.55 -24.04 -1.97
CA VAL A 389 -14.34 -25.01 -2.73
C VAL A 389 -13.51 -26.24 -3.13
N ARG A 390 -12.26 -26.01 -3.58
CA ARG A 390 -11.30 -27.03 -4.03
C ARG A 390 -10.76 -27.96 -2.93
N THR A 391 -10.67 -27.45 -1.70
CA THR A 391 -10.05 -28.19 -0.57
C THR A 391 -11.07 -28.68 0.45
N GLY A 392 -12.25 -28.06 0.53
CA GLY A 392 -13.20 -28.30 1.62
C GLY A 392 -12.80 -27.65 2.95
N LEU A 393 -11.75 -26.82 2.95
CA LEU A 393 -11.31 -26.10 4.13
C LEU A 393 -12.37 -25.08 4.55
N VAL A 394 -12.79 -25.13 5.81
CA VAL A 394 -13.55 -24.03 6.42
C VAL A 394 -12.55 -22.90 6.72
N VAL A 395 -12.64 -21.83 5.93
CA VAL A 395 -11.72 -20.70 5.94
C VAL A 395 -12.08 -19.73 7.07
N GLN A 396 -13.36 -19.50 7.31
CA GLN A 396 -13.84 -18.73 8.46
C GLN A 396 -15.29 -19.09 8.80
N THR A 397 -15.66 -18.91 10.05
CA THR A 397 -17.03 -19.08 10.55
C THR A 397 -17.53 -17.80 11.18
N ALA A 398 -18.82 -17.51 11.00
CA ALA A 398 -19.45 -16.32 11.54
C ALA A 398 -20.88 -16.61 11.98
N LYS A 399 -21.33 -15.86 12.99
CA LYS A 399 -22.68 -15.93 13.53
C LYS A 399 -23.17 -14.52 13.86
N ILE A 400 -24.45 -14.27 13.60
CA ILE A 400 -25.21 -13.18 14.21
C ILE A 400 -26.50 -13.71 14.83
N VAL A 401 -27.00 -12.98 15.84
CA VAL A 401 -28.31 -13.20 16.47
C VAL A 401 -29.05 -11.86 16.51
N ALA A 402 -30.34 -11.89 16.22
CA ALA A 402 -31.27 -10.76 16.26
C ALA A 402 -32.59 -11.17 16.93
N ALA A 403 -33.29 -10.22 17.54
CA ALA A 403 -34.60 -10.44 18.15
C ALA A 403 -35.74 -10.52 17.12
N SER A 404 -35.58 -9.89 15.95
CA SER A 404 -36.60 -9.84 14.88
C SER A 404 -35.95 -9.65 13.49
N PRO A 405 -36.70 -9.80 12.38
CA PRO A 405 -36.21 -9.58 11.02
C PRO A 405 -35.62 -8.18 10.78
N GLU A 406 -36.22 -7.15 11.37
CA GLU A 406 -35.84 -5.75 11.20
C GLU A 406 -34.47 -5.45 11.85
N GLU A 407 -34.13 -6.15 12.92
CA GLU A 407 -32.79 -6.10 13.53
C GLU A 407 -31.77 -6.97 12.76
N LEU A 408 -32.22 -8.02 12.07
CA LEU A 408 -31.35 -8.96 11.38
C LEU A 408 -30.70 -8.37 10.13
N LEU A 409 -31.49 -7.77 9.22
CA LEU A 409 -30.99 -7.32 7.91
C LEU A 409 -29.83 -6.30 8.04
N PRO A 410 -29.90 -5.26 8.90
CA PRO A 410 -28.77 -4.34 9.10
C PRO A 410 -27.51 -5.00 9.69
N ARG A 411 -27.63 -6.18 10.31
CA ARG A 411 -26.49 -6.93 10.87
C ARG A 411 -25.84 -7.88 9.86
N LEU A 412 -26.43 -8.14 8.68
CA LEU A 412 -25.85 -9.02 7.67
C LEU A 412 -24.47 -8.53 7.13
N PRO A 413 -24.22 -7.23 6.87
CA PRO A 413 -22.86 -6.76 6.54
C PRO A 413 -21.82 -7.06 7.63
N THR A 414 -22.22 -7.09 8.91
CA THR A 414 -21.33 -7.52 10.00
C THR A 414 -21.03 -9.01 9.91
N LEU A 415 -21.99 -9.87 9.55
CA LEU A 415 -21.74 -11.31 9.32
C LEU A 415 -20.72 -11.53 8.19
N ALA A 416 -20.80 -10.76 7.09
CA ALA A 416 -19.81 -10.81 6.02
C ALA A 416 -18.42 -10.32 6.48
N ASN A 417 -18.35 -9.21 7.23
CA ASN A 417 -17.10 -8.71 7.83
C ASN A 417 -16.43 -9.78 8.72
N LEU A 418 -17.22 -10.50 9.54
CA LEU A 418 -16.71 -11.58 10.39
C LEU A 418 -16.15 -12.76 9.58
N LEU A 419 -16.74 -13.10 8.42
CA LEU A 419 -16.18 -14.10 7.49
C LEU A 419 -14.90 -13.62 6.78
N MET A 420 -14.64 -12.31 6.77
CA MET A 420 -13.45 -11.69 6.18
C MET A 420 -12.31 -11.43 7.17
N MET A 421 -12.54 -11.57 8.49
CA MET A 421 -11.51 -11.45 9.52
C MET A 421 -10.50 -12.61 9.47
N THR A 422 -9.24 -12.31 9.82
CA THR A 422 -8.24 -13.34 10.16
C THR A 422 -8.60 -14.06 11.47
N ASP A 423 -8.02 -15.23 11.71
CA ASP A 423 -8.27 -15.99 12.96
C ASP A 423 -7.90 -15.19 14.22
N ALA A 424 -6.84 -14.38 14.16
CA ALA A 424 -6.39 -13.54 15.27
C ALA A 424 -7.36 -12.39 15.56
N GLU A 425 -7.84 -11.70 14.52
CA GLU A 425 -8.86 -10.64 14.66
C GLU A 425 -10.19 -11.22 15.16
N ARG A 426 -10.59 -12.39 14.65
CA ARG A 426 -11.82 -13.08 15.06
C ARG A 426 -11.76 -13.47 16.54
N MET A 427 -10.68 -14.12 16.99
CA MET A 427 -10.47 -14.45 18.40
C MET A 427 -10.47 -13.22 19.31
N ALA A 428 -9.86 -12.10 18.89
CA ALA A 428 -9.84 -10.87 19.66
C ALA A 428 -11.23 -10.21 19.76
N TYR A 429 -11.97 -10.18 18.66
CA TYR A 429 -13.35 -9.67 18.62
C TYR A 429 -14.29 -10.50 19.50
N GLU A 430 -14.20 -11.83 19.45
CA GLU A 430 -15.03 -12.73 20.25
C GLU A 430 -14.76 -12.59 21.75
N GLN A 431 -13.50 -12.44 22.15
CA GLN A 431 -13.15 -12.12 23.54
C GLN A 431 -13.69 -10.77 23.99
N GLN A 432 -13.58 -9.73 23.15
CA GLN A 432 -14.11 -8.42 23.46
C GLN A 432 -15.63 -8.46 23.66
N LEU A 433 -16.33 -9.27 22.87
CA LEU A 433 -17.76 -9.53 22.98
C LEU A 433 -18.13 -10.31 24.25
N ALA A 434 -17.37 -11.38 24.57
CA ALA A 434 -17.53 -12.17 25.79
C ALA A 434 -17.24 -11.36 27.07
N ALA A 435 -16.30 -10.41 27.01
CA ALA A 435 -15.94 -9.53 28.12
C ALA A 435 -17.00 -8.44 28.39
N GLN A 436 -17.66 -7.93 27.33
CA GLN A 436 -18.75 -6.96 27.45
C GLN A 436 -20.08 -7.61 27.88
N ALA A 437 -20.31 -8.86 27.50
CA ALA A 437 -21.52 -9.58 27.89
C ALA A 437 -21.57 -9.85 29.41
N ALA A 438 -22.69 -9.47 30.02
CA ALA A 438 -23.03 -9.90 31.37
C ALA A 438 -23.27 -11.44 31.38
N PRO A 439 -22.80 -12.18 32.41
CA PRO A 439 -23.18 -13.57 32.55
C PRO A 439 -24.71 -13.66 32.77
N PRO A 440 -25.41 -14.63 32.17
CA PRO A 440 -26.84 -14.76 32.36
C PRO A 440 -27.13 -15.11 33.83
N PRO A 441 -28.15 -14.52 34.47
CA PRO A 441 -28.35 -14.66 35.91
C PRO A 441 -28.68 -16.10 36.28
N VAL A 442 -27.81 -16.71 37.11
CA VAL A 442 -28.05 -18.01 37.73
C VAL A 442 -29.40 -17.98 38.44
N VAL A 443 -30.26 -18.95 38.18
CA VAL A 443 -31.58 -19.01 38.80
C VAL A 443 -31.43 -19.30 40.30
N GLN A 444 -31.70 -18.28 41.14
CA GLN A 444 -31.44 -18.34 42.58
C GLN A 444 -32.59 -18.97 43.39
N ALA A 445 -33.82 -18.97 42.86
CA ALA A 445 -35.03 -19.18 43.64
C ALA A 445 -35.45 -20.66 43.73
N VAL A 446 -34.62 -21.46 44.41
CA VAL A 446 -34.80 -22.90 44.73
C VAL A 446 -36.26 -23.27 45.10
N ASN A 447 -36.97 -22.42 45.85
CA ASN A 447 -38.36 -22.66 46.29
C ASN A 447 -39.40 -21.60 45.82
N ALA A 448 -39.21 -20.95 44.66
CA ALA A 448 -40.25 -20.06 44.12
C ALA A 448 -41.53 -20.83 43.70
N PRO A 449 -42.73 -20.28 43.95
CA PRO A 449 -43.95 -20.68 43.23
C PRO A 449 -43.77 -20.48 41.72
N LEU A 450 -44.40 -21.32 40.91
CA LEU A 450 -44.45 -21.09 39.46
C LEU A 450 -45.43 -19.94 39.16
N PRO A 451 -45.22 -19.17 38.08
CA PRO A 451 -46.24 -18.26 37.59
C PRO A 451 -47.50 -19.04 37.17
N PRO A 452 -48.70 -18.46 37.28
CA PRO A 452 -49.91 -19.09 36.74
C PRO A 452 -49.76 -19.36 35.24
N PRO A 453 -50.36 -20.43 34.69
CA PRO A 453 -50.31 -20.72 33.25
C PRO A 453 -50.79 -19.51 32.42
N PRO A 454 -50.02 -19.03 31.43
CA PRO A 454 -50.41 -17.89 30.63
C PRO A 454 -51.61 -18.23 29.72
N ASP A 455 -52.58 -17.33 29.64
CA ASP A 455 -53.63 -17.35 28.62
C ASP A 455 -53.11 -16.71 27.32
N LEU A 456 -53.70 -17.07 26.18
CA LEU A 456 -53.32 -16.45 24.89
C LEU A 456 -53.76 -14.98 24.84
N PRO A 457 -52.86 -14.03 24.51
CA PRO A 457 -53.21 -12.62 24.45
C PRO A 457 -54.14 -12.35 23.24
N PRO A 458 -55.16 -11.48 23.39
CA PRO A 458 -55.96 -11.05 22.25
C PRO A 458 -55.09 -10.26 21.26
N ALA A 459 -55.36 -10.40 19.96
CA ALA A 459 -54.51 -10.00 18.83
C ALA A 459 -54.15 -8.50 18.70
N ALA A 460 -54.50 -7.67 19.69
CA ALA A 460 -54.17 -6.24 19.76
C ALA A 460 -53.29 -5.88 20.99
N GLN A 461 -52.89 -6.84 21.83
CA GLN A 461 -51.99 -6.60 22.96
C GLN A 461 -50.51 -6.78 22.56
N PRO A 462 -49.60 -5.89 23.00
CA PRO A 462 -48.17 -6.04 22.72
C PRO A 462 -47.59 -7.24 23.48
N LEU A 463 -46.90 -8.12 22.75
CA LEU A 463 -46.26 -9.31 23.31
C LEU A 463 -45.05 -8.94 24.18
N PRO A 464 -44.73 -9.71 25.24
CA PRO A 464 -43.51 -9.49 26.00
C PRO A 464 -42.26 -9.78 25.13
N PRO A 465 -41.11 -9.15 25.42
CA PRO A 465 -39.88 -9.34 24.65
C PRO A 465 -39.46 -10.82 24.51
N PRO A 466 -38.83 -11.21 23.39
CA PRO A 466 -38.26 -12.54 23.23
C PRO A 466 -37.17 -12.79 24.28
N VAL A 467 -37.26 -13.93 24.96
CA VAL A 467 -36.14 -14.44 25.76
C VAL A 467 -35.08 -14.90 24.76
N VAL A 468 -34.05 -14.08 24.55
CA VAL A 468 -32.96 -14.42 23.64
C VAL A 468 -32.08 -15.49 24.28
N VAL A 469 -32.14 -16.70 23.74
CA VAL A 469 -31.47 -17.90 24.29
C VAL A 469 -30.04 -17.99 23.75
N TYR A 470 -29.26 -16.93 23.95
CA TYR A 470 -27.89 -16.79 23.49
C TYR A 470 -27.06 -15.98 24.48
N CYS A 471 -25.83 -16.40 24.72
CA CYS A 471 -24.81 -15.60 25.39
C CYS A 471 -23.46 -15.80 24.68
N PRO A 472 -22.72 -14.74 24.28
CA PRO A 472 -21.40 -14.89 23.69
C PRO A 472 -20.30 -15.17 24.72
N ARG A 473 -20.60 -15.06 26.01
CA ARG A 473 -19.65 -15.30 27.11
C ARG A 473 -19.63 -16.78 27.47
N PRO A 474 -18.46 -17.45 27.42
CA PRO A 474 -18.36 -18.85 27.81
C PRO A 474 -18.59 -19.04 29.33
N PRO A 475 -19.08 -20.21 29.74
CA PRO A 475 -19.14 -20.61 31.15
C PRO A 475 -17.72 -20.78 31.73
N ASP A 476 -17.62 -20.84 33.06
CA ASP A 476 -16.36 -21.25 33.70
C ASP A 476 -15.97 -22.65 33.23
N VAL A 477 -14.68 -22.86 32.94
CA VAL A 477 -14.14 -24.18 32.62
C VAL A 477 -14.13 -25.05 33.88
N GLY A 478 -13.89 -24.44 35.05
CA GLY A 478 -13.58 -25.14 36.28
C GLY A 478 -12.20 -25.81 36.24
N THR A 479 -11.79 -26.44 37.34
CA THR A 479 -10.47 -27.08 37.47
C THR A 479 -10.43 -28.46 36.78
N ILE A 480 -10.63 -28.51 35.47
CA ILE A 480 -10.52 -29.75 34.68
C ILE A 480 -9.07 -30.21 34.63
N THR A 481 -8.85 -31.50 34.82
CA THR A 481 -7.56 -32.17 34.69
C THR A 481 -7.60 -33.26 33.63
N VAL A 482 -6.44 -33.71 33.15
CA VAL A 482 -6.36 -34.88 32.25
C VAL A 482 -6.98 -36.13 32.90
N GLN A 483 -6.92 -36.24 34.23
CA GLN A 483 -7.48 -37.37 34.98
C GLN A 483 -9.02 -37.43 34.90
N ASP A 484 -9.72 -36.29 34.79
CA ASP A 484 -11.18 -36.27 34.62
C ASP A 484 -11.61 -36.94 33.30
N PHE A 485 -10.79 -36.84 32.24
CA PHE A 485 -11.03 -37.50 30.96
C PHE A 485 -10.62 -38.98 30.93
N VAL A 486 -9.61 -39.36 31.73
CA VAL A 486 -9.21 -40.76 31.93
C VAL A 486 -10.26 -41.51 32.77
N ALA A 487 -10.98 -40.81 33.65
CA ALA A 487 -12.05 -41.37 34.49
C ALA A 487 -13.40 -41.56 33.78
N LEU A 488 -13.53 -41.19 32.50
CA LEU A 488 -14.77 -41.38 31.73
C LEU A 488 -15.08 -42.89 31.53
N PRO A 489 -16.30 -43.36 31.82
CA PRO A 489 -16.64 -44.77 31.72
C PRO A 489 -16.64 -45.26 30.25
N PRO A 490 -16.28 -46.53 30.00
CA PRO A 490 -16.35 -47.15 28.69
C PRO A 490 -17.81 -47.43 28.29
N PRO A 491 -18.11 -47.55 26.97
CA PRO A 491 -19.48 -47.73 26.47
C PRO A 491 -20.15 -49.07 26.85
N SER A 492 -19.44 -49.99 27.50
CA SER A 492 -19.91 -51.33 27.85
C SER A 492 -20.62 -51.45 29.21
N GLN A 493 -20.68 -50.39 30.03
CA GLN A 493 -21.39 -50.39 31.31
C GLN A 493 -22.17 -49.08 31.55
N PRO A 494 -23.51 -49.07 31.39
CA PRO A 494 -24.33 -47.94 31.83
C PRO A 494 -24.41 -47.90 33.37
N PRO A 495 -24.23 -46.73 34.02
CA PRO A 495 -24.35 -46.60 35.47
C PRO A 495 -25.81 -46.80 35.94
N SER A 496 -25.99 -47.32 37.15
CA SER A 496 -27.32 -47.58 37.72
C SER A 496 -28.03 -46.29 38.13
N LEU A 497 -29.13 -45.98 37.43
CA LEU A 497 -29.87 -44.71 37.52
C LEU A 497 -30.48 -44.39 38.90
N ALA A 498 -30.57 -45.35 39.82
CA ALA A 498 -31.34 -45.25 41.05
C ALA A 498 -30.70 -44.39 42.17
N VAL A 499 -29.38 -44.14 42.13
CA VAL A 499 -28.64 -43.53 43.26
C VAL A 499 -28.43 -42.02 43.10
N VAL A 500 -28.41 -41.51 41.86
CA VAL A 500 -27.96 -40.14 41.55
C VAL A 500 -29.03 -39.07 41.82
N VAL A 501 -30.31 -39.39 41.66
CA VAL A 501 -31.43 -38.41 41.63
C VAL A 501 -31.62 -37.64 42.95
N ALA A 502 -31.07 -38.13 44.06
CA ALA A 502 -31.28 -37.56 45.39
C ALA A 502 -30.26 -36.47 45.82
N GLN A 503 -29.20 -36.20 45.04
CA GLN A 503 -28.11 -35.30 45.48
C GLN A 503 -28.10 -33.92 44.80
N ASP A 504 -28.68 -33.77 43.61
CA ASP A 504 -28.59 -32.55 42.77
C ASP A 504 -29.90 -31.73 42.66
N GLU A 505 -30.70 -31.71 43.74
CA GLU A 505 -31.99 -31.00 43.81
C GLU A 505 -31.95 -29.54 43.25
N PRO A 506 -30.93 -28.69 43.53
CA PRO A 506 -30.92 -27.32 43.02
C PRO A 506 -30.83 -27.24 41.50
N ILE A 507 -30.10 -28.15 40.85
CA ILE A 507 -29.94 -28.16 39.38
C ILE A 507 -31.29 -28.53 38.74
N ARG A 508 -31.99 -29.53 39.29
CA ARG A 508 -33.34 -29.96 38.87
C ARG A 508 -34.33 -28.79 38.88
N GLN A 509 -34.37 -28.06 40.00
CA GLN A 509 -35.32 -26.96 40.22
C GLN A 509 -35.02 -25.74 39.34
N ARG A 510 -33.74 -25.38 39.17
CA ARG A 510 -33.32 -24.34 38.20
C ARG A 510 -33.75 -24.71 36.78
N MET A 511 -33.54 -25.97 36.38
CA MET A 511 -33.89 -26.45 35.04
C MET A 511 -35.40 -26.45 34.80
N MET A 512 -36.20 -26.89 35.77
CA MET A 512 -37.67 -26.77 35.72
C MET A 512 -38.11 -25.30 35.54
N GLN A 513 -37.53 -24.34 36.27
CA GLN A 513 -37.89 -22.93 36.15
C GLN A 513 -37.45 -22.30 34.82
N VAL A 514 -36.29 -22.68 34.27
CA VAL A 514 -35.86 -22.28 32.93
C VAL A 514 -36.83 -22.82 31.86
N ALA A 515 -37.20 -24.09 31.96
CA ALA A 515 -38.14 -24.72 31.03
C ALA A 515 -39.53 -24.08 31.07
N VAL A 516 -40.09 -23.79 32.26
CA VAL A 516 -41.36 -23.05 32.37
C VAL A 516 -41.25 -21.64 31.80
N GLN A 517 -40.17 -20.91 32.09
CA GLN A 517 -39.97 -19.56 31.54
C GLN A 517 -39.91 -19.55 30.01
N LEU A 518 -39.23 -20.52 29.40
CA LEU A 518 -39.14 -20.64 27.95
C LEU A 518 -40.47 -21.10 27.35
N GLY A 519 -41.11 -22.11 27.93
CA GLY A 519 -42.42 -22.60 27.48
C GLY A 519 -43.49 -21.52 27.48
N ASP A 520 -43.59 -20.74 28.57
CA ASP A 520 -44.51 -19.60 28.67
C ASP A 520 -44.17 -18.52 27.62
N ASN A 521 -42.89 -18.26 27.35
CA ASN A 521 -42.44 -17.27 26.36
C ASN A 521 -42.67 -17.72 24.90
N PHE A 522 -42.65 -19.03 24.62
CA PHE A 522 -43.02 -19.60 23.32
C PHE A 522 -44.55 -19.64 23.13
N PHE A 523 -45.30 -20.06 24.16
CA PHE A 523 -46.76 -20.16 24.13
C PHE A 523 -47.40 -18.80 23.79
N LEU A 524 -46.92 -17.72 24.41
CA LEU A 524 -47.40 -16.36 24.16
C LEU A 524 -47.14 -15.84 22.73
N ARG A 525 -46.32 -16.51 21.91
CA ARG A 525 -46.10 -16.17 20.48
C ARG A 525 -46.76 -17.13 19.51
N GLY A 526 -47.43 -18.17 20.00
CA GLY A 526 -47.98 -19.23 19.14
C GLY A 526 -46.97 -20.30 18.71
N ASN A 527 -45.77 -20.32 19.29
CA ASN A 527 -44.78 -21.39 19.10
C ASN A 527 -45.15 -22.62 19.95
N PHE A 528 -46.32 -23.20 19.67
CA PHE A 528 -46.95 -24.21 20.53
C PHE A 528 -46.18 -25.52 20.62
N GLN A 529 -45.40 -25.88 19.59
CA GLN A 529 -44.58 -27.09 19.56
C GLN A 529 -43.36 -26.96 20.48
N GLU A 530 -42.66 -25.83 20.44
CA GLU A 530 -41.56 -25.49 21.34
C GLU A 530 -42.08 -25.34 22.79
N ALA A 531 -43.24 -24.71 22.96
CA ALA A 531 -43.89 -24.58 24.26
C ALA A 531 -44.23 -25.93 24.89
N HIS A 532 -44.89 -26.83 24.13
CA HIS A 532 -45.20 -28.19 24.59
C HIS A 532 -43.94 -28.94 25.02
N HIS A 533 -42.88 -28.91 24.21
CA HIS A 533 -41.62 -29.59 24.54
C HIS A 533 -40.99 -29.07 25.83
N GLN A 534 -40.96 -27.74 26.04
CA GLN A 534 -40.43 -27.17 27.29
C GLN A 534 -41.32 -27.51 28.50
N PHE A 535 -42.65 -27.55 28.35
CA PHE A 535 -43.55 -27.95 29.44
C PHE A 535 -43.49 -29.45 29.76
N GLU A 536 -43.33 -30.32 28.76
CA GLU A 536 -43.07 -31.74 28.98
C GLU A 536 -41.72 -31.96 29.69
N LEU A 537 -40.69 -31.20 29.33
CA LEU A 537 -39.40 -31.25 30.01
C LEU A 537 -39.51 -30.82 31.48
N ALA A 538 -40.23 -29.73 31.77
CA ALA A 538 -40.51 -29.32 33.14
C ALA A 538 -41.29 -30.40 33.91
N LEU A 539 -42.31 -31.01 33.31
CA LEU A 539 -43.12 -32.07 33.92
C LEU A 539 -42.30 -33.34 34.20
N ASN A 540 -41.43 -33.75 33.28
CA ASN A 540 -40.51 -34.88 33.47
C ASN A 540 -39.50 -34.64 34.60
N LEU A 541 -39.14 -33.38 34.88
CA LEU A 541 -38.25 -33.00 35.99
C LEU A 541 -38.99 -32.84 37.34
N SER A 542 -40.32 -32.73 37.34
CA SER A 542 -41.16 -32.59 38.55
C SER A 542 -42.60 -33.08 38.29
N PRO A 543 -42.83 -34.41 38.25
CA PRO A 543 -44.11 -34.99 37.83
C PRO A 543 -45.31 -34.60 38.71
N ASP A 544 -45.07 -34.30 39.99
CA ASP A 544 -46.10 -34.07 41.01
C ASP A 544 -46.79 -32.69 40.92
N ARG A 545 -46.42 -31.84 39.94
CA ARG A 545 -46.96 -30.47 39.77
C ARG A 545 -48.06 -30.39 38.71
N GLU A 546 -49.31 -30.30 39.17
CA GLU A 546 -50.49 -30.10 38.30
C GLU A 546 -50.39 -28.85 37.41
N GLU A 547 -49.73 -27.79 37.90
CA GLU A 547 -49.45 -26.53 37.20
C GLU A 547 -48.71 -26.72 35.86
N LEU A 548 -47.94 -27.81 35.73
CA LEU A 548 -47.20 -28.19 34.52
C LEU A 548 -48.08 -29.02 33.58
N ARG A 549 -48.91 -29.92 34.13
CA ARG A 549 -49.87 -30.72 33.36
C ARG A 549 -50.86 -29.80 32.62
N VAL A 550 -51.40 -28.79 33.30
CA VAL A 550 -52.29 -27.77 32.69
C VAL A 550 -51.62 -27.04 31.52
N ARG A 551 -50.32 -26.75 31.60
CA ARG A 551 -49.56 -26.11 30.51
C ARG A 551 -49.37 -27.03 29.29
N VAL A 552 -49.09 -28.31 29.52
CA VAL A 552 -49.02 -29.34 28.46
C VAL A 552 -50.37 -29.49 27.77
N GLU A 553 -51.47 -29.65 28.53
CA GLU A 553 -52.83 -29.76 27.95
C GLU A 553 -53.23 -28.49 27.17
N ARG A 554 -52.82 -27.30 27.59
CA ARG A 554 -53.07 -26.03 26.87
C ARG A 554 -52.41 -25.96 25.49
N CYS A 555 -51.29 -26.66 25.26
CA CYS A 555 -50.63 -26.67 23.96
C CYS A 555 -51.27 -27.63 22.96
N LYS A 556 -51.81 -28.78 23.42
CA LYS A 556 -52.31 -29.87 22.54
C LYS A 556 -53.32 -29.44 21.47
N PRO A 557 -54.31 -28.55 21.72
CA PRO A 557 -55.27 -28.11 20.71
C PRO A 557 -54.64 -27.35 19.53
N HIS A 558 -53.40 -26.89 19.67
CA HIS A 558 -52.67 -26.09 18.69
C HIS A 558 -51.49 -26.82 18.04
N LEU A 559 -51.23 -28.08 18.43
CA LEU A 559 -50.25 -28.93 17.77
C LEU A 559 -50.81 -29.49 16.45
N PRO A 560 -49.97 -29.77 15.44
CA PRO A 560 -50.41 -30.54 14.28
C PRO A 560 -50.92 -31.92 14.74
N PRO A 561 -51.99 -32.45 14.12
CA PRO A 561 -52.51 -33.76 14.49
C PRO A 561 -51.43 -34.83 14.25
N PRO A 562 -51.29 -35.82 15.15
CA PRO A 562 -50.29 -36.87 14.98
C PRO A 562 -50.54 -37.62 13.66
N PRO A 563 -49.48 -37.99 12.92
CA PRO A 563 -49.62 -38.62 11.61
C PRO A 563 -50.43 -39.91 11.76
N SER A 564 -51.58 -39.96 11.08
CA SER A 564 -52.48 -41.11 11.14
C SER A 564 -51.78 -42.34 10.56
N LEU A 565 -51.42 -43.29 11.43
CA LEU A 565 -50.98 -44.61 11.00
C LEU A 565 -52.05 -45.19 10.06
N PRO A 566 -51.66 -45.79 8.91
CA PRO A 566 -52.61 -46.27 7.92
C PRO A 566 -53.47 -47.38 8.52
N VAL A 567 -54.72 -47.06 8.83
CA VAL A 567 -55.71 -48.03 9.29
C VAL A 567 -55.93 -49.03 8.15
N ALA A 568 -55.65 -50.30 8.42
CA ALA A 568 -55.85 -51.37 7.44
C ALA A 568 -57.34 -51.44 7.06
N ALA A 569 -57.66 -51.08 5.81
CA ALA A 569 -59.01 -51.14 5.31
C ALA A 569 -59.51 -52.60 5.26
N PRO A 570 -60.79 -52.88 5.58
CA PRO A 570 -61.35 -54.21 5.43
C PRO A 570 -61.34 -54.64 3.95
N PRO A 571 -61.23 -55.95 3.66
CA PRO A 571 -61.02 -56.44 2.30
C PRO A 571 -62.26 -56.24 1.42
N VAL A 572 -62.19 -55.28 0.50
CA VAL A 572 -63.15 -55.15 -0.60
C VAL A 572 -62.76 -56.12 -1.72
N VAL A 573 -63.70 -56.97 -2.14
CA VAL A 573 -63.48 -57.94 -3.23
C VAL A 573 -63.28 -57.22 -4.55
N ALA A 574 -62.26 -57.62 -5.32
CA ALA A 574 -61.80 -56.86 -6.48
C ALA A 574 -62.72 -56.95 -7.70
N VAL A 575 -62.97 -55.79 -8.31
CA VAL A 575 -63.15 -55.64 -9.77
C VAL A 575 -62.15 -54.58 -10.22
N GLY A 576 -61.34 -54.88 -11.23
CA GLY A 576 -60.03 -54.26 -11.41
C GLY A 576 -60.00 -52.92 -12.16
N VAL A 577 -59.27 -51.96 -11.59
CA VAL A 577 -58.53 -50.91 -12.31
C VAL A 577 -57.13 -50.84 -11.67
N ALA A 578 -56.09 -50.59 -12.45
CA ALA A 578 -54.72 -50.55 -11.93
C ALA A 578 -54.51 -49.31 -11.01
N PRO A 579 -53.91 -49.47 -9.81
CA PRO A 579 -53.60 -48.34 -8.95
C PRO A 579 -52.38 -47.55 -9.46
N PRO A 580 -52.31 -46.22 -9.25
CA PRO A 580 -51.08 -45.47 -9.44
C PRO A 580 -50.01 -45.91 -8.43
N ALA A 581 -48.73 -45.68 -8.75
CA ALA A 581 -47.62 -46.03 -7.87
C ALA A 581 -47.70 -45.30 -6.52
N PRO A 582 -47.35 -45.95 -5.39
CA PRO A 582 -47.43 -45.33 -4.08
C PRO A 582 -46.41 -44.20 -3.95
N ALA A 583 -46.88 -43.00 -3.60
CA ALA A 583 -46.01 -41.90 -3.21
C ALA A 583 -45.30 -42.26 -1.91
N VAL A 584 -43.99 -42.48 -1.97
CA VAL A 584 -43.16 -42.75 -0.79
C VAL A 584 -43.00 -41.43 -0.01
N VAL A 585 -43.83 -41.26 1.02
CA VAL A 585 -43.65 -40.19 2.01
C VAL A 585 -42.39 -40.51 2.82
N MET A 586 -41.25 -39.97 2.39
CA MET A 586 -39.99 -40.08 3.12
C MET A 586 -40.11 -39.33 4.46
N VAL A 587 -40.28 -40.08 5.54
CA VAL A 587 -40.11 -39.54 6.90
C VAL A 587 -38.63 -39.16 7.06
N PRO A 588 -38.28 -37.89 7.34
CA PRO A 588 -36.89 -37.49 7.47
C PRO A 588 -36.25 -38.17 8.69
N VAL A 589 -35.11 -38.82 8.49
CA VAL A 589 -34.33 -39.41 9.57
C VAL A 589 -33.71 -38.28 10.38
N ALA A 590 -34.22 -38.05 11.59
CA ALA A 590 -33.73 -36.99 12.47
C ALA A 590 -32.26 -37.22 12.83
N ARG A 591 -31.39 -36.25 12.48
CA ARG A 591 -29.96 -36.30 12.82
C ARG A 591 -29.79 -36.14 14.35
N PRO A 592 -28.94 -36.92 15.01
CA PRO A 592 -28.68 -36.75 16.44
C PRO A 592 -28.06 -35.38 16.72
N ARG A 593 -28.50 -34.70 17.79
CA ARG A 593 -27.98 -33.37 18.14
C ARG A 593 -26.68 -33.47 18.96
N VAL A 594 -25.71 -32.60 18.69
CA VAL A 594 -24.39 -32.56 19.34
C VAL A 594 -24.03 -31.17 19.82
N ALA A 595 -23.46 -31.06 21.01
CA ALA A 595 -22.95 -29.80 21.57
C ALA A 595 -21.42 -29.89 21.75
N VAL A 596 -20.67 -28.93 21.19
CA VAL A 596 -19.21 -28.86 21.33
C VAL A 596 -18.86 -27.84 22.43
N LEU A 597 -18.22 -28.30 23.50
CA LEU A 597 -17.76 -27.45 24.59
C LEU A 597 -16.40 -26.82 24.27
N ASN A 598 -16.05 -25.78 25.02
CA ASN A 598 -14.75 -25.12 24.96
C ASN A 598 -13.60 -26.13 25.08
N PHE A 599 -12.58 -25.97 24.26
CA PHE A 599 -11.37 -26.79 24.37
C PHE A 599 -10.53 -26.27 25.54
N VAL A 600 -10.16 -27.17 26.45
CA VAL A 600 -9.32 -26.85 27.62
C VAL A 600 -7.88 -26.62 27.14
N VAL A 601 -7.41 -25.38 27.24
CA VAL A 601 -6.05 -25.00 26.84
C VAL A 601 -5.09 -25.16 28.01
N ASN A 602 -4.18 -26.14 27.90
CA ASN A 602 -3.07 -26.39 28.83
C ASN A 602 -1.75 -26.07 28.13
N ALA A 603 -1.48 -24.77 27.98
CA ALA A 603 -0.35 -24.20 27.27
C ALA A 603 0.02 -22.82 27.85
N ASP A 604 1.23 -22.35 27.58
CA ASP A 604 1.65 -20.99 27.92
C ASP A 604 0.89 -19.96 27.07
N ALA A 605 0.43 -18.87 27.68
CA ALA A 605 -0.32 -17.79 27.04
C ALA A 605 0.49 -16.99 25.98
N SER A 606 1.81 -17.19 25.92
CA SER A 606 2.67 -16.69 24.84
C SER A 606 2.65 -17.56 23.57
N VAL A 607 2.13 -18.79 23.65
CA VAL A 607 2.13 -19.76 22.54
C VAL A 607 0.69 -20.11 22.13
N ALA A 608 -0.22 -20.26 23.09
CA ALA A 608 -1.65 -20.31 22.85
C ALA A 608 -2.26 -18.92 23.07
N PRO A 609 -2.79 -18.24 22.02
CA PRO A 609 -3.42 -16.95 22.22
C PRO A 609 -4.69 -17.09 23.08
N PRO A 610 -5.06 -16.05 23.84
CA PRO A 610 -6.38 -15.94 24.44
C PRO A 610 -7.50 -16.23 23.42
N GLY A 611 -8.55 -16.93 23.83
CA GLY A 611 -9.65 -17.36 22.94
C GLY A 611 -9.37 -18.60 22.07
N PHE A 612 -8.15 -19.14 22.04
CA PHE A 612 -7.81 -20.29 21.17
C PHE A 612 -8.70 -21.53 21.41
N GLY A 613 -9.07 -21.81 22.67
CA GLY A 613 -9.97 -22.91 23.03
C GLY A 613 -11.43 -22.71 22.64
N ASP A 614 -11.86 -21.46 22.44
CA ASP A 614 -13.18 -21.11 21.91
C ASP A 614 -13.20 -21.26 20.38
N TRP A 615 -12.23 -20.63 19.70
CA TRP A 615 -12.06 -20.75 18.26
C TRP A 615 -11.93 -22.21 17.80
N ALA A 616 -11.16 -23.03 18.51
CA ALA A 616 -10.99 -24.44 18.18
C ALA A 616 -12.33 -25.21 18.27
N ALA A 617 -13.21 -24.86 19.21
CA ALA A 617 -14.52 -25.46 19.35
C ALA A 617 -15.50 -25.01 18.24
N ASP A 618 -15.46 -23.75 17.78
CA ASP A 618 -16.29 -23.27 16.66
C ASP A 618 -15.86 -23.86 15.31
N GLN A 619 -14.54 -23.96 15.07
CA GLN A 619 -14.01 -24.66 13.90
C GLN A 619 -14.41 -26.14 13.93
N MET A 620 -14.22 -26.83 15.06
CA MET A 620 -14.61 -28.24 15.23
C MET A 620 -16.11 -28.46 15.00
N ALA A 621 -16.96 -27.63 15.61
CA ALA A 621 -18.41 -27.70 15.48
C ALA A 621 -18.87 -27.68 14.02
N SER A 622 -18.22 -26.88 13.18
CA SER A 622 -18.55 -26.74 11.75
C SER A 622 -18.36 -28.02 10.92
N TYR A 623 -17.54 -28.97 11.39
CA TYR A 623 -17.33 -30.28 10.78
C TYR A 623 -18.31 -31.38 11.26
N PHE A 624 -19.18 -31.10 12.24
CA PHE A 624 -20.19 -32.06 12.72
C PHE A 624 -21.55 -31.94 11.99
N ALA A 625 -21.86 -30.76 11.44
CA ALA A 625 -23.10 -30.48 10.69
C ALA A 625 -23.50 -31.50 9.60
N PRO A 626 -22.57 -32.19 8.88
CA PRO A 626 -22.92 -33.24 7.93
C PRO A 626 -23.68 -34.43 8.53
N SER A 627 -23.36 -34.80 9.78
CA SER A 627 -23.81 -36.05 10.40
C SER A 627 -24.67 -35.83 11.65
N TYR A 628 -24.59 -34.64 12.24
CA TYR A 628 -25.23 -34.26 13.49
C TYR A 628 -25.89 -32.90 13.34
N GLU A 629 -26.99 -32.66 14.06
CA GLU A 629 -27.47 -31.29 14.23
C GLU A 629 -26.62 -30.61 15.31
N VAL A 630 -25.83 -29.61 14.91
CA VAL A 630 -24.91 -28.92 15.82
C VAL A 630 -25.68 -27.87 16.62
N ILE A 631 -25.66 -28.02 17.94
CA ILE A 631 -26.24 -27.08 18.90
C ILE A 631 -25.32 -25.86 19.00
N ASP A 632 -25.93 -24.68 18.99
CA ASP A 632 -25.21 -23.41 19.10
C ASP A 632 -24.48 -23.28 20.44
N ARG A 633 -23.21 -22.87 20.39
CA ARG A 633 -22.38 -22.71 21.60
C ARG A 633 -22.89 -21.58 22.51
N GLY A 634 -23.43 -20.50 21.97
CA GLY A 634 -24.01 -19.44 22.79
C GLY A 634 -25.35 -19.82 23.45
N GLN A 635 -26.14 -20.70 22.83
CA GLN A 635 -27.30 -21.34 23.45
C GLN A 635 -26.86 -22.27 24.59
N LEU A 636 -25.86 -23.12 24.36
CA LEU A 636 -25.23 -23.95 25.39
C LEU A 636 -24.73 -23.10 26.58
N PHE A 637 -24.01 -22.00 26.32
CA PHE A 637 -23.51 -21.09 27.34
C PHE A 637 -24.63 -20.41 28.13
N TRP A 638 -25.71 -20.00 27.44
CA TRP A 638 -26.89 -19.43 28.09
C TRP A 638 -27.51 -20.41 29.08
N TYR A 639 -27.72 -21.67 28.68
CA TYR A 639 -28.25 -22.70 29.58
C TYR A 639 -27.30 -23.01 30.73
N MET A 640 -26.00 -23.22 30.46
CA MET A 640 -25.00 -23.49 31.49
C MET A 640 -24.93 -22.35 32.51
N GLY A 641 -24.93 -21.09 32.08
CA GLY A 641 -24.92 -19.93 32.98
C GLY A 641 -26.23 -19.75 33.77
N ARG A 642 -27.41 -19.94 33.15
CA ARG A 642 -28.70 -19.91 33.89
C ARG A 642 -28.82 -21.01 34.94
N LEU A 643 -28.25 -22.19 34.67
CA LEU A 643 -28.19 -23.31 35.61
C LEU A 643 -27.06 -23.18 36.65
N GLY A 644 -26.01 -22.40 36.35
CA GLY A 644 -24.81 -22.27 37.18
C GLY A 644 -23.86 -23.47 37.07
N LEU A 645 -23.63 -23.96 35.84
CA LEU A 645 -22.75 -25.10 35.53
C LEU A 645 -21.44 -24.65 34.87
N SER A 646 -20.33 -25.24 35.32
CA SER A 646 -19.03 -25.19 34.63
C SER A 646 -18.89 -26.28 33.57
N VAL A 647 -17.88 -26.18 32.70
CA VAL A 647 -17.51 -27.26 31.77
C VAL A 647 -17.15 -28.54 32.54
N ARG A 648 -16.51 -28.43 33.72
CA ARG A 648 -16.22 -29.58 34.58
C ARG A 648 -17.48 -30.26 35.10
N ASP A 649 -18.54 -29.53 35.42
CA ASP A 649 -19.79 -30.13 35.90
C ASP A 649 -20.44 -30.97 34.80
N VAL A 650 -20.45 -30.49 33.55
CA VAL A 650 -20.96 -31.25 32.40
C VAL A 650 -20.09 -32.46 32.06
N LEU A 651 -18.80 -32.44 32.42
CA LEU A 651 -17.88 -33.58 32.28
C LEU A 651 -18.02 -34.62 33.40
N THR A 652 -18.17 -34.19 34.64
CA THR A 652 -18.04 -35.06 35.83
C THR A 652 -19.38 -35.38 36.51
N ASN A 653 -20.35 -34.46 36.55
CA ASN A 653 -21.67 -34.71 37.12
C ASN A 653 -22.62 -35.28 36.04
N ALA A 654 -23.00 -36.54 36.21
CA ALA A 654 -23.90 -37.24 35.29
C ALA A 654 -25.33 -36.67 35.27
N TYR A 655 -25.82 -36.13 36.40
CA TYR A 655 -27.14 -35.50 36.47
C TYR A 655 -27.15 -34.15 35.74
N ALA A 656 -26.16 -33.29 36.01
CA ALA A 656 -26.00 -32.00 35.33
C ALA A 656 -25.89 -32.18 33.81
N ARG A 657 -25.06 -33.13 33.35
CA ARG A 657 -24.94 -33.50 31.93
C ARG A 657 -26.27 -33.98 31.34
N ARG A 658 -27.00 -34.85 32.04
CA ARG A 658 -28.30 -35.37 31.55
C ARG A 658 -29.35 -34.28 31.46
N CYS A 659 -29.47 -33.41 32.46
CA CYS A 659 -30.40 -32.28 32.45
C CYS A 659 -30.09 -31.30 31.31
N LEU A 660 -28.82 -30.93 31.11
CA LEU A 660 -28.40 -30.08 30.01
C LEU A 660 -28.59 -30.77 28.64
N GLY A 661 -28.37 -32.08 28.58
CA GLY A 661 -28.65 -32.91 27.41
C GLY A 661 -30.13 -32.88 27.03
N GLN A 662 -31.03 -33.07 28.00
CA GLN A 662 -32.48 -32.98 27.77
C GLN A 662 -32.91 -31.54 27.40
N ALA A 663 -32.33 -30.51 28.03
CA ALA A 663 -32.60 -29.09 27.74
C ALA A 663 -32.30 -28.69 26.29
N LEU A 664 -31.18 -29.18 25.76
CA LEU A 664 -30.70 -28.91 24.41
C LEU A 664 -31.09 -30.01 23.41
N GLN A 665 -31.82 -31.04 23.85
CA GLN A 665 -32.02 -32.32 23.14
C GLN A 665 -30.71 -32.97 22.62
N ALA A 666 -29.56 -32.66 23.26
CA ALA A 666 -28.25 -33.16 22.88
C ALA A 666 -28.12 -34.65 23.20
N ARG A 667 -27.77 -35.47 22.19
CA ARG A 667 -27.36 -36.86 22.41
C ARG A 667 -25.90 -36.95 22.85
N PHE A 668 -25.06 -36.06 22.33
CA PHE A 668 -23.61 -36.11 22.56
C PHE A 668 -23.04 -34.74 22.95
N PHE A 669 -22.08 -34.78 23.87
CA PHE A 669 -21.23 -33.65 24.24
C PHE A 669 -19.81 -33.93 23.79
N VAL A 670 -19.21 -33.02 23.01
CA VAL A 670 -17.82 -33.11 22.56
C VAL A 670 -16.97 -32.17 23.41
N PHE A 671 -15.99 -32.74 24.11
CA PHE A 671 -14.96 -32.01 24.83
C PHE A 671 -13.64 -32.07 24.06
N GLY A 672 -12.81 -31.04 24.19
CA GLY A 672 -11.46 -31.01 23.63
C GLY A 672 -10.42 -30.55 24.65
N VAL A 673 -9.18 -30.97 24.45
CA VAL A 673 -8.01 -30.55 25.22
C VAL A 673 -6.89 -30.20 24.24
N ILE A 674 -6.26 -29.05 24.44
CA ILE A 674 -5.08 -28.58 23.70
C ILE A 674 -3.93 -28.53 24.69
N GLN A 675 -2.95 -29.43 24.57
CA GLN A 675 -1.81 -29.52 25.48
C GLN A 675 -0.50 -29.18 24.78
N GLN A 676 0.30 -28.29 25.35
CA GLN A 676 1.64 -27.97 24.84
C GLN A 676 2.64 -29.06 25.21
N THR A 677 3.38 -29.55 24.20
CA THR A 677 4.36 -30.64 24.28
C THR A 677 5.69 -30.30 23.59
N GLY A 678 5.88 -29.02 23.23
CA GLY A 678 6.91 -28.52 22.31
C GLY A 678 6.27 -27.97 21.04
N SER A 679 5.22 -28.68 20.60
CA SER A 679 4.15 -28.27 19.69
C SER A 679 2.81 -28.42 20.45
N PHE A 680 1.66 -28.54 19.80
CA PHE A 680 0.38 -28.86 20.44
C PHE A 680 -0.07 -30.29 20.16
N THR A 681 -0.48 -31.02 21.19
CA THR A 681 -1.29 -32.23 21.05
C THR A 681 -2.75 -31.88 21.32
N VAL A 682 -3.64 -32.22 20.39
CA VAL A 682 -5.07 -31.91 20.47
C VAL A 682 -5.87 -33.20 20.51
N THR A 683 -6.55 -33.42 21.63
CA THR A 683 -7.32 -34.63 21.91
C THR A 683 -8.79 -34.28 22.17
N THR A 684 -9.70 -35.08 21.65
CA THR A 684 -11.16 -34.89 21.80
C THR A 684 -11.85 -36.12 22.34
N HIS A 685 -12.97 -35.90 23.03
CA HIS A 685 -13.77 -36.94 23.65
C HIS A 685 -15.26 -36.66 23.41
N MET A 686 -15.94 -37.56 22.70
CA MET A 686 -17.39 -37.51 22.54
C MET A 686 -18.05 -38.37 23.61
N VAL A 687 -18.87 -37.74 24.44
CA VAL A 687 -19.51 -38.31 25.63
C VAL A 687 -21.02 -38.35 25.42
N ASP A 688 -21.62 -39.49 25.72
CA ASP A 688 -23.07 -39.69 25.66
C ASP A 688 -23.79 -38.95 26.80
N SER A 689 -24.85 -38.21 26.49
CA SER A 689 -25.53 -37.34 27.45
C SER A 689 -26.35 -38.08 28.52
N GLU A 690 -26.81 -39.30 28.23
CA GLU A 690 -27.66 -40.08 29.14
C GLU A 690 -26.85 -41.01 30.06
N THR A 691 -25.82 -41.66 29.51
CA THR A 691 -24.99 -42.65 30.19
C THR A 691 -23.70 -42.06 30.75
N GLY A 692 -23.19 -40.97 30.17
CA GLY A 692 -21.88 -40.42 30.48
C GLY A 692 -20.69 -41.21 29.94
N ALA A 693 -20.92 -42.25 29.14
CA ALA A 693 -19.84 -43.04 28.55
C ALA A 693 -19.12 -42.29 27.42
N ARG A 694 -17.81 -42.49 27.30
CA ARG A 694 -17.03 -41.99 26.16
C ARG A 694 -17.25 -42.90 24.96
N GLN A 695 -18.04 -42.43 24.00
CA GLN A 695 -18.41 -43.16 22.78
C GLN A 695 -17.31 -43.14 21.72
N ALA A 696 -16.59 -42.02 21.60
CA ALA A 696 -15.55 -41.82 20.60
C ALA A 696 -14.53 -40.77 21.06
N GLY A 697 -13.46 -40.59 20.28
CA GLY A 697 -12.48 -39.53 20.48
C GLY A 697 -11.43 -39.52 19.38
N GLY A 698 -10.86 -38.35 19.11
CA GLY A 698 -9.75 -38.17 18.18
C GLY A 698 -8.49 -37.66 18.88
N ASN A 699 -7.35 -37.79 18.22
CA ASN A 699 -6.07 -37.26 18.68
C ASN A 699 -5.17 -36.92 17.49
N ILE A 700 -4.75 -35.66 17.38
CA ILE A 700 -3.78 -35.20 16.37
C ILE A 700 -2.70 -34.35 17.03
N HIS A 701 -1.53 -34.26 16.40
CA HIS A 701 -0.45 -33.39 16.84
C HIS A 701 -0.14 -32.32 15.77
N VAL A 702 0.02 -31.07 16.20
CA VAL A 702 0.01 -29.88 15.35
C VAL A 702 0.99 -28.84 15.87
N GLN A 703 1.71 -28.16 14.98
CA GLN A 703 2.71 -27.16 15.33
C GLN A 703 2.06 -25.89 15.89
N ASP A 704 0.94 -25.46 15.31
CA ASP A 704 0.24 -24.22 15.64
C ASP A 704 -1.27 -24.30 15.33
N HIS A 705 -1.97 -23.17 15.54
CA HIS A 705 -3.39 -23.02 15.27
C HIS A 705 -3.75 -23.11 13.77
N GLN A 706 -2.86 -22.75 12.85
CA GLN A 706 -3.10 -22.84 11.41
C GLN A 706 -3.02 -24.29 10.93
N GLU A 707 -2.09 -25.09 11.46
CA GLU A 707 -2.13 -26.53 11.26
C GLU A 707 -3.36 -27.18 11.88
N LEU A 708 -3.76 -26.77 13.09
CA LEU A 708 -5.01 -27.25 13.71
C LEU A 708 -6.22 -26.98 12.81
N LYS A 709 -6.27 -25.83 12.13
CA LYS A 709 -7.30 -25.51 11.14
C LYS A 709 -7.29 -26.50 9.96
N LEU A 710 -6.12 -26.70 9.35
CA LEU A 710 -5.95 -27.60 8.20
C LEU A 710 -6.23 -29.07 8.53
N ARG A 711 -5.98 -29.51 9.77
CA ARG A 711 -6.25 -30.88 10.26
C ARG A 711 -7.59 -31.01 11.03
N MET A 712 -8.41 -29.96 11.13
CA MET A 712 -9.65 -30.01 11.92
C MET A 712 -10.65 -31.05 11.37
N GLY A 713 -10.73 -31.19 10.04
CA GLY A 713 -11.56 -32.22 9.41
C GLY A 713 -11.11 -33.66 9.72
N GLU A 714 -9.81 -33.89 9.92
CA GLU A 714 -9.25 -35.18 10.34
C GLU A 714 -9.65 -35.50 11.78
N LEU A 715 -9.45 -34.56 12.70
CA LEU A 715 -9.85 -34.67 14.11
C LEU A 715 -11.37 -34.89 14.24
N ALA A 716 -12.17 -34.17 13.44
CA ALA A 716 -13.62 -34.36 13.38
C ALA A 716 -14.05 -35.69 12.74
N LYS A 717 -13.27 -36.26 11.82
CA LYS A 717 -13.52 -37.61 11.24
C LYS A 717 -13.31 -38.67 12.32
N GLN A 718 -12.17 -38.64 13.02
CA GLN A 718 -11.88 -39.53 14.15
C GLN A 718 -12.93 -39.41 15.28
N THR A 719 -13.29 -38.18 15.67
CA THR A 719 -14.21 -37.94 16.80
C THR A 719 -15.65 -38.43 16.54
N ARG A 720 -16.08 -38.51 15.27
CA ARG A 720 -17.44 -38.94 14.89
C ARG A 720 -17.64 -40.46 14.81
N GLN A 721 -16.58 -41.26 14.84
CA GLN A 721 -16.65 -42.72 14.69
C GLN A 721 -16.99 -43.42 16.02
N THR A 722 -18.28 -43.62 16.28
CA THR A 722 -18.81 -44.22 17.52
C THR A 722 -18.78 -45.75 17.58
N GLN A 723 -18.50 -46.45 16.48
CA GLN A 723 -18.64 -47.91 16.34
C GLN A 723 -17.58 -48.56 15.45
N ALA A 724 -16.39 -47.95 15.32
CA ALA A 724 -15.30 -48.53 14.53
C ALA A 724 -14.73 -49.80 15.19
N ASP A 725 -14.25 -50.75 14.37
CA ASP A 725 -13.45 -51.89 14.84
C ASP A 725 -12.18 -51.35 15.55
N PRO A 726 -11.73 -51.91 16.69
CA PRO A 726 -10.39 -51.64 17.23
C PRO A 726 -9.27 -51.68 16.18
N ASN A 727 -9.36 -52.56 15.17
CA ASN A 727 -8.44 -52.64 14.03
C ASN A 727 -8.56 -51.42 13.09
N GLU A 728 -9.77 -50.97 12.80
CA GLU A 728 -10.02 -49.77 11.98
C GLU A 728 -9.51 -48.52 12.70
N THR A 729 -9.78 -48.42 14.00
CA THR A 729 -9.29 -47.35 14.88
C THR A 729 -7.75 -47.32 14.91
N ALA A 730 -7.10 -48.48 15.00
CA ALA A 730 -5.64 -48.58 14.97
C ALA A 730 -5.05 -48.18 13.62
N ARG A 731 -5.69 -48.56 12.50
CA ARG A 731 -5.27 -48.14 11.14
C ARG A 731 -5.37 -46.64 10.96
N LEU A 732 -6.50 -46.03 11.33
CA LEU A 732 -6.70 -44.58 11.23
C LEU A 732 -5.70 -43.79 12.11
N GLN A 733 -5.31 -44.33 13.27
CA GLN A 733 -4.24 -43.75 14.09
C GLN A 733 -2.84 -43.91 13.47
N GLN A 734 -2.62 -44.91 12.61
CA GLN A 734 -1.38 -45.04 11.84
C GLN A 734 -1.39 -44.10 10.62
N ASP A 735 -2.48 -44.08 9.84
CA ASP A 735 -2.69 -43.18 8.71
C ASP A 735 -2.49 -41.70 9.11
N ALA A 736 -2.99 -41.32 10.29
CA ALA A 736 -2.80 -39.98 10.89
C ALA A 736 -1.33 -39.65 11.19
N ARG A 737 -0.54 -40.64 11.64
CA ARG A 737 0.91 -40.47 11.94
C ARG A 737 1.74 -40.40 10.65
N GLU A 738 1.40 -41.20 9.65
CA GLU A 738 2.07 -41.19 8.34
C GLU A 738 1.78 -39.88 7.60
N SER A 739 0.51 -39.44 7.58
CA SER A 739 0.10 -38.09 7.16
C SER A 739 0.89 -36.98 7.87
N GLU A 740 1.01 -37.05 9.19
CA GLU A 740 1.73 -36.06 9.99
C GLU A 740 3.23 -36.01 9.66
N GLN A 741 3.89 -37.15 9.47
CA GLN A 741 5.29 -37.21 9.06
C GLN A 741 5.51 -36.61 7.67
N GLN A 742 4.57 -36.84 6.73
CA GLN A 742 4.59 -36.26 5.39
C GLN A 742 4.42 -34.73 5.45
N VAL A 743 3.44 -34.23 6.21
CA VAL A 743 3.18 -32.78 6.40
C VAL A 743 4.40 -32.08 7.01
N ASN A 744 4.97 -32.62 8.09
CA ASN A 744 6.16 -32.08 8.74
C ASN A 744 7.38 -32.07 7.80
N THR A 745 7.57 -33.13 7.02
CA THR A 745 8.67 -33.25 6.04
C THR A 745 8.51 -32.24 4.91
N ALA A 746 7.30 -32.11 4.35
CA ALA A 746 7.00 -31.15 3.30
C ALA A 746 7.25 -29.70 3.76
N ARG A 747 6.80 -29.31 4.97
CA ARG A 747 7.08 -27.98 5.53
C ARG A 747 8.58 -27.70 5.63
N LYS A 748 9.36 -28.66 6.15
CA LYS A 748 10.81 -28.51 6.27
C LYS A 748 11.48 -28.29 4.90
N LEU A 749 11.01 -28.99 3.87
CA LEU A 749 11.50 -28.83 2.50
C LEU A 749 11.10 -27.47 1.88
N VAL A 750 9.87 -26.98 2.12
CA VAL A 750 9.45 -25.62 1.71
C VAL A 750 10.26 -24.54 2.42
N GLN A 751 10.50 -24.67 3.72
CA GLN A 751 11.35 -23.76 4.51
C GLN A 751 12.81 -23.74 4.04
N GLN A 752 13.31 -24.88 3.54
CA GLN A 752 14.65 -24.99 2.95
C GLN A 752 14.74 -24.53 1.49
N GLY A 753 13.63 -24.12 0.85
CA GLY A 753 13.60 -23.75 -0.57
C GLY A 753 13.58 -24.95 -1.54
N ASN A 754 13.52 -26.18 -1.05
CA ASN A 754 13.54 -27.42 -1.83
C ASN A 754 12.15 -27.76 -2.39
N TYR A 755 11.53 -26.82 -3.10
CA TYR A 755 10.11 -26.89 -3.50
C TYR A 755 9.76 -28.16 -4.29
N ALA A 756 10.61 -28.59 -5.24
CA ALA A 756 10.39 -29.81 -6.01
C ALA A 756 10.32 -31.08 -5.14
N GLN A 757 11.11 -31.17 -4.07
CA GLN A 757 11.07 -32.30 -3.12
C GLN A 757 9.82 -32.21 -2.23
N ALA A 758 9.42 -31.01 -1.82
CA ALA A 758 8.16 -30.82 -1.08
C ALA A 758 6.94 -31.24 -1.91
N ILE A 759 6.95 -30.92 -3.22
CA ILE A 759 5.91 -31.30 -4.18
C ILE A 759 5.83 -32.82 -4.32
N ASP A 760 6.96 -33.52 -4.43
CA ASP A 760 6.97 -34.99 -4.51
C ASP A 760 6.40 -35.63 -3.23
N VAL A 761 6.86 -35.20 -2.05
CA VAL A 761 6.36 -35.66 -0.75
C VAL A 761 4.85 -35.41 -0.61
N CYS A 762 4.36 -34.21 -0.91
CA CYS A 762 2.92 -33.91 -0.86
C CYS A 762 2.13 -34.72 -1.90
N SER A 763 2.64 -34.85 -3.13
CA SER A 763 1.95 -35.62 -4.19
C SER A 763 1.85 -37.11 -3.84
N THR A 764 2.85 -37.65 -3.15
CA THR A 764 2.88 -39.05 -2.73
C THR A 764 2.01 -39.27 -1.50
N GLY A 765 2.02 -38.36 -0.53
CA GLY A 765 1.08 -38.38 0.59
C GLY A 765 -0.39 -38.26 0.16
N LEU A 766 -0.69 -37.44 -0.85
CA LEU A 766 -2.04 -37.31 -1.41
C LEU A 766 -2.50 -38.53 -2.24
N LYS A 767 -1.59 -39.42 -2.68
CA LYS A 767 -1.97 -40.72 -3.27
C LYS A 767 -2.42 -41.71 -2.19
N ALA A 768 -1.84 -41.63 -0.98
CA ALA A 768 -2.24 -42.44 0.17
C ALA A 768 -3.46 -41.86 0.90
N HIS A 769 -3.55 -40.54 1.02
CA HIS A 769 -4.58 -39.82 1.78
C HIS A 769 -5.16 -38.66 0.95
N PRO A 770 -6.04 -38.93 -0.04
CA PRO A 770 -6.57 -37.90 -0.95
C PRO A 770 -7.26 -36.73 -0.23
N ASP A 771 -7.94 -37.00 0.88
CA ASP A 771 -8.69 -36.04 1.70
C ASP A 771 -7.80 -35.09 2.53
N ASN A 772 -6.47 -35.29 2.55
CA ASN A 772 -5.58 -34.54 3.45
C ASN A 772 -5.39 -33.08 2.98
N VAL A 773 -6.22 -32.19 3.52
CA VAL A 773 -6.22 -30.74 3.23
C VAL A 773 -4.84 -30.11 3.48
N ALA A 774 -4.16 -30.46 4.57
CA ALA A 774 -2.83 -29.92 4.88
C ALA A 774 -1.80 -30.25 3.78
N LEU A 775 -1.83 -31.46 3.23
CA LEU A 775 -0.98 -31.85 2.09
C LEU A 775 -1.43 -31.18 0.78
N ARG A 776 -2.74 -30.98 0.55
CA ARG A 776 -3.24 -30.22 -0.62
C ARG A 776 -2.73 -28.77 -0.58
N THR A 777 -2.87 -28.08 0.55
CA THR A 777 -2.42 -26.69 0.75
C THR A 777 -0.90 -26.57 0.66
N LEU A 778 -0.13 -27.51 1.23
CA LEU A 778 1.33 -27.51 1.11
C LEU A 778 1.81 -27.83 -0.31
N LEU A 779 1.11 -28.71 -1.04
CA LEU A 779 1.37 -28.93 -2.47
C LEU A 779 1.18 -27.65 -3.29
N GLU A 780 0.05 -26.97 -3.11
CA GLU A 780 -0.27 -25.71 -3.79
C GLU A 780 0.76 -24.61 -3.43
N GLN A 781 1.10 -24.46 -2.15
CA GLN A 781 2.11 -23.51 -1.70
C GLN A 781 3.49 -23.80 -2.32
N ALA A 782 3.91 -25.07 -2.34
CA ALA A 782 5.19 -25.46 -2.92
C ALA A 782 5.19 -25.30 -4.46
N GLN A 783 4.10 -25.65 -5.15
CA GLN A 783 3.93 -25.42 -6.59
C GLN A 783 3.92 -23.93 -6.94
N GLN A 784 3.35 -23.08 -6.10
CA GLN A 784 3.41 -21.63 -6.31
C GLN A 784 4.82 -21.10 -6.05
N LYS A 785 5.49 -21.53 -4.97
CA LYS A 785 6.87 -21.10 -4.69
C LYS A 785 7.89 -21.60 -5.73
N GLN A 786 7.68 -22.78 -6.30
CA GLN A 786 8.44 -23.22 -7.47
C GLN A 786 8.21 -22.28 -8.66
N ARG A 787 6.95 -22.02 -9.05
CA ARG A 787 6.62 -21.09 -10.15
C ARG A 787 7.16 -19.68 -9.92
N ASP A 788 7.06 -19.14 -8.70
CA ASP A 788 7.64 -17.86 -8.29
C ASP A 788 9.17 -17.85 -8.54
N SER A 789 9.86 -18.91 -8.14
CA SER A 789 11.31 -19.06 -8.27
C SER A 789 11.78 -19.27 -9.71
N GLU A 790 11.02 -20.01 -10.51
CA GLU A 790 11.26 -20.22 -11.94
C GLU A 790 11.05 -18.93 -12.73
N ALA A 791 9.97 -18.19 -12.44
CA ALA A 791 9.73 -16.88 -13.03
C ALA A 791 10.78 -15.84 -12.60
N ALA A 792 11.28 -15.90 -11.35
CA ALA A 792 12.39 -15.05 -10.91
C ALA A 792 13.71 -15.41 -11.61
N ALA A 793 14.00 -16.70 -11.80
CA ALA A 793 15.14 -17.17 -12.57
C ALA A 793 15.03 -16.80 -14.07
N ALA A 794 13.84 -16.86 -14.65
CA ALA A 794 13.56 -16.43 -16.02
C ALA A 794 13.84 -14.93 -16.20
N ARG A 795 13.21 -14.07 -15.39
CA ARG A 795 13.45 -12.61 -15.39
C ARG A 795 14.94 -12.28 -15.20
N LYS A 796 15.65 -13.00 -14.33
CA LYS A 796 17.10 -12.82 -14.16
C LYS A 796 17.88 -13.15 -15.44
N ARG A 797 17.61 -14.29 -16.08
CA ARG A 797 18.25 -14.68 -17.35
C ARG A 797 17.95 -13.68 -18.46
N GLU A 798 16.73 -13.16 -18.52
CA GLU A 798 16.30 -12.16 -19.48
C GLU A 798 17.06 -10.82 -19.29
N LEU A 799 17.21 -10.36 -18.04
CA LEU A 799 18.03 -9.19 -17.72
C LEU A 799 19.50 -9.40 -18.10
N GLU A 800 20.05 -10.59 -17.83
CA GLU A 800 21.41 -10.97 -18.24
C GLU A 800 21.57 -11.00 -19.78
N GLN A 801 20.55 -11.46 -20.51
CA GLN A 801 20.50 -11.43 -21.97
C GLN A 801 20.41 -10.01 -22.53
N ARG A 802 19.44 -9.19 -22.09
CA ARG A 802 19.30 -7.77 -22.49
C ARG A 802 20.59 -6.99 -22.21
N GLN A 803 21.25 -7.23 -21.07
CA GLN A 803 22.52 -6.59 -20.75
C GLN A 803 23.66 -7.03 -21.69
N ALA A 804 23.72 -8.31 -22.07
CA ALA A 804 24.67 -8.82 -23.06
C ALA A 804 24.41 -8.25 -24.47
N GLU A 805 23.14 -8.09 -24.86
CA GLU A 805 22.73 -7.48 -26.14
C GLU A 805 23.12 -6.01 -26.24
N ILE A 806 22.94 -5.23 -25.17
CA ILE A 806 23.40 -3.82 -25.09
C ILE A 806 24.92 -3.74 -25.27
N VAL A 807 25.68 -4.60 -24.58
CA VAL A 807 27.15 -4.66 -24.71
C VAL A 807 27.58 -5.12 -26.12
N ALA A 808 26.84 -6.04 -26.75
CA ALA A 808 27.08 -6.46 -28.12
C ALA A 808 26.77 -5.33 -29.13
N ALA A 809 25.70 -4.56 -28.91
CA ALA A 809 25.33 -3.41 -29.74
C ALA A 809 26.41 -2.31 -29.69
N GLN A 810 26.90 -1.97 -28.50
CA GLN A 810 28.00 -1.01 -28.32
C GLN A 810 29.27 -1.45 -29.07
N LYS A 811 29.64 -2.75 -29.01
CA LYS A 811 30.79 -3.28 -29.76
C LYS A 811 30.60 -3.17 -31.28
N ARG A 812 29.40 -3.50 -31.80
CA ARG A 812 29.07 -3.32 -33.23
C ARG A 812 29.21 -1.85 -33.67
N GLN A 813 28.74 -0.92 -32.84
CA GLN A 813 28.81 0.52 -33.12
C GLN A 813 30.26 1.05 -33.15
N GLN A 814 31.12 0.57 -32.25
CA GLN A 814 32.55 0.92 -32.22
C GLN A 814 33.30 0.42 -33.46
N GLU A 815 33.03 -0.81 -33.91
CA GLU A 815 33.68 -1.38 -35.10
C GLU A 815 33.26 -0.65 -36.39
N LEU A 816 31.98 -0.31 -36.54
CA LEU A 816 31.48 0.50 -37.66
C LEU A 816 32.16 1.89 -37.74
N ALA A 817 32.36 2.55 -36.59
CA ALA A 817 33.06 3.84 -36.54
C ALA A 817 34.52 3.71 -37.03
N ARG A 818 35.22 2.65 -36.64
CA ARG A 818 36.61 2.38 -37.05
C ARG A 818 36.76 2.16 -38.56
N GLN A 819 35.80 1.45 -39.17
CA GLN A 819 35.79 1.21 -40.61
C GLN A 819 35.57 2.50 -41.42
N ALA A 820 34.75 3.43 -40.90
CA ALA A 820 34.49 4.73 -41.53
C ALA A 820 35.73 5.64 -41.57
N GLU A 821 36.63 5.58 -40.58
CA GLU A 821 37.87 6.36 -40.58
C GLU A 821 38.89 5.84 -41.61
N ALA A 822 39.04 4.52 -41.73
CA ALA A 822 39.96 3.90 -42.70
C ALA A 822 39.60 4.27 -44.15
N ALA A 823 38.29 4.33 -44.48
CA ALA A 823 37.81 4.73 -45.80
C ALA A 823 38.22 6.17 -46.18
N ARG A 824 38.19 7.11 -45.22
CA ARG A 824 38.60 8.52 -45.45
C ARG A 824 40.07 8.65 -45.80
N GLN A 825 40.94 7.88 -45.15
CA GLN A 825 42.39 7.96 -45.34
C GLN A 825 42.81 7.51 -46.74
N LYS A 826 42.17 6.48 -47.31
CA LYS A 826 42.44 6.00 -48.67
C LYS A 826 42.10 7.06 -49.73
N ALA A 827 40.92 7.66 -49.63
CA ALA A 827 40.46 8.68 -50.58
C ALA A 827 41.40 9.91 -50.67
N ALA A 828 42.04 10.28 -49.57
CA ALA A 828 43.00 11.38 -49.52
C ALA A 828 44.30 11.09 -50.32
N GLN A 829 44.71 9.82 -50.43
CA GLN A 829 45.96 9.44 -51.11
C GLN A 829 45.80 9.44 -52.64
N GLU A 830 44.66 8.94 -53.14
CA GLU A 830 44.36 8.86 -54.58
C GLU A 830 44.26 10.23 -55.26
N ALA A 831 43.96 11.29 -54.50
CA ALA A 831 43.91 12.67 -54.97
C ALA A 831 45.30 13.26 -55.26
N ALA A 832 46.35 12.86 -54.51
CA ALA A 832 47.67 13.46 -54.61
C ALA A 832 48.42 13.09 -55.90
N ALA A 833 48.21 11.89 -56.44
CA ALA A 833 48.99 11.33 -57.54
C ALA A 833 48.74 11.99 -58.92
N ARG A 834 47.62 12.70 -59.11
CA ARG A 834 47.22 13.24 -60.43
C ARG A 834 47.88 14.59 -60.78
N GLY A 835 48.69 15.14 -59.87
CA GLY A 835 49.02 16.56 -59.83
C GLY A 835 50.23 17.04 -60.62
N GLU A 836 50.93 16.22 -61.41
CA GLU A 836 52.22 16.61 -62.04
C GLU A 836 52.16 16.98 -63.52
N ALA A 837 51.55 16.15 -64.37
CA ALA A 837 51.47 16.43 -65.81
C ALA A 837 50.70 17.72 -66.16
N ALA A 838 49.84 18.21 -65.25
CA ALA A 838 49.09 19.46 -65.43
C ALA A 838 49.92 20.74 -65.20
N ARG A 839 51.02 20.69 -64.44
CA ARG A 839 51.68 21.89 -63.89
C ARG A 839 52.21 22.84 -64.97
N GLN A 840 52.85 22.30 -66.02
CA GLN A 840 53.52 23.11 -67.03
C GLN A 840 52.56 23.90 -67.94
N ALA A 841 51.38 23.34 -68.27
CA ALA A 841 50.34 24.07 -68.98
C ALA A 841 49.69 25.15 -68.10
N GLN A 842 49.52 24.84 -66.80
CA GLN A 842 48.92 25.73 -65.82
C GLN A 842 49.79 26.96 -65.52
N GLU A 843 51.11 26.90 -65.69
CA GLU A 843 52.02 28.03 -65.46
C GLU A 843 51.90 29.16 -66.49
N ALA A 844 51.50 28.85 -67.73
CA ALA A 844 51.19 29.88 -68.72
C ALA A 844 49.88 30.62 -68.38
N GLN A 845 48.84 29.89 -67.95
CA GLN A 845 47.57 30.49 -67.50
C GLN A 845 47.71 31.24 -66.16
N ARG A 846 48.58 30.78 -65.25
CA ARG A 846 48.86 31.43 -63.96
C ARG A 846 49.16 32.92 -64.11
N ARG A 847 50.00 33.29 -65.08
CA ARG A 847 50.43 34.68 -65.30
C ARG A 847 49.30 35.60 -65.74
N HIS A 848 48.43 35.16 -66.65
CA HIS A 848 47.28 35.98 -67.03
C HIS A 848 46.24 36.12 -65.91
N ALA A 849 46.00 35.05 -65.13
CA ALA A 849 45.08 35.11 -64.00
C ALA A 849 45.60 35.97 -62.83
N HIS A 850 46.92 36.07 -62.67
CA HIS A 850 47.58 36.85 -61.62
C HIS A 850 47.14 38.33 -61.64
N ASP A 851 47.31 38.98 -62.80
CA ASP A 851 47.15 40.43 -62.94
C ASP A 851 45.68 40.85 -62.82
N GLU A 852 44.75 40.02 -63.33
CA GLU A 852 43.30 40.23 -63.19
C GLU A 852 42.84 40.15 -61.72
N LEU A 853 43.45 39.26 -60.93
CA LEU A 853 43.11 39.08 -59.52
C LEU A 853 43.63 40.22 -58.64
N LEU A 854 44.83 40.76 -58.90
CA LEU A 854 45.34 41.93 -58.18
C LEU A 854 44.39 43.13 -58.29
N ALA A 855 43.88 43.42 -59.49
CA ALA A 855 42.96 44.52 -59.73
C ALA A 855 41.64 44.37 -58.93
N ARG A 856 41.01 43.18 -59.00
CA ARG A 856 39.77 42.90 -58.24
C ARG A 856 40.00 42.93 -56.73
N ALA A 857 41.16 42.51 -56.26
CA ALA A 857 41.43 42.43 -54.83
C ALA A 857 41.57 43.81 -54.17
N GLN A 858 42.11 44.80 -54.89
CA GLN A 858 42.17 46.19 -54.44
C GLN A 858 40.76 46.78 -54.27
N GLN A 859 39.87 46.54 -55.23
CA GLN A 859 38.45 46.94 -55.16
C GLN A 859 37.74 46.33 -53.95
N ALA A 860 37.92 45.01 -53.71
CA ALA A 860 37.34 44.33 -52.54
C ALA A 860 37.88 44.87 -51.19
N SER A 861 39.13 45.34 -51.15
CA SER A 861 39.71 45.99 -49.96
C SER A 861 39.08 47.36 -49.66
N GLN A 862 38.80 48.15 -50.70
CA GLN A 862 38.13 49.45 -50.54
C GLN A 862 36.67 49.30 -50.07
N GLN A 863 36.01 48.20 -50.45
CA GLN A 863 34.65 47.86 -50.02
C GLN A 863 34.57 47.24 -48.61
N GLY A 864 35.69 47.09 -47.89
CA GLY A 864 35.72 46.53 -46.52
C GLY A 864 35.61 45.00 -46.42
N ASN A 865 35.45 44.30 -47.54
CA ASN A 865 35.40 42.84 -47.61
C ASN A 865 36.82 42.23 -47.53
N TYR A 866 37.50 42.43 -46.39
CA TYR A 866 38.90 42.04 -46.25
C TYR A 866 39.15 40.54 -46.42
N GLN A 867 38.22 39.65 -46.06
CA GLN A 867 38.33 38.21 -46.36
C GLN A 867 38.34 37.92 -47.88
N GLN A 868 37.48 38.58 -48.65
CA GLN A 868 37.44 38.45 -50.11
C GLN A 868 38.69 39.06 -50.76
N SER A 869 39.12 40.24 -50.29
CA SER A 869 40.38 40.87 -50.71
C SER A 869 41.59 39.98 -50.42
N ILE A 870 41.65 39.34 -49.24
CA ILE A 870 42.66 38.33 -48.91
C ILE A 870 42.57 37.13 -49.84
N GLN A 871 41.40 36.56 -50.10
CA GLN A 871 41.28 35.40 -50.98
C GLN A 871 41.79 35.72 -52.40
N LEU A 872 41.48 36.90 -52.92
CA LEU A 872 41.95 37.36 -54.23
C LEU A 872 43.47 37.66 -54.22
N LEU A 873 44.01 38.29 -53.16
CA LEU A 873 45.45 38.54 -52.98
C LEU A 873 46.26 37.27 -52.70
N GLN A 874 45.69 36.27 -52.02
CA GLN A 874 46.30 34.95 -51.84
C GLN A 874 46.29 34.17 -53.14
N SER A 875 45.20 34.26 -53.92
CA SER A 875 45.13 33.69 -55.25
C SER A 875 46.23 34.32 -56.12
N ALA A 876 46.32 35.65 -56.21
CA ALA A 876 47.43 36.31 -56.90
C ALA A 876 48.82 35.86 -56.39
N ALA A 877 49.12 35.99 -55.09
CA ALA A 877 50.41 35.61 -54.53
C ALA A 877 50.75 34.10 -54.65
N ALA A 878 49.78 33.23 -54.93
CA ALA A 878 50.01 31.82 -55.27
C ALA A 878 50.29 31.58 -56.77
N LEU A 879 49.83 32.47 -57.65
CA LEU A 879 50.07 32.38 -59.10
C LEU A 879 51.46 32.93 -59.48
N GLU A 880 51.91 34.05 -58.90
CA GLU A 880 53.29 34.59 -59.00
C GLU A 880 53.90 34.84 -57.60
N PRO A 881 54.51 33.82 -56.96
CA PRO A 881 55.05 33.92 -55.59
C PRO A 881 56.23 34.88 -55.39
N ASN A 882 56.67 35.61 -56.41
CA ASN A 882 57.78 36.57 -56.32
C ASN A 882 57.34 38.05 -56.30
N ASP A 883 56.09 38.38 -56.63
CA ASP A 883 55.63 39.78 -56.57
C ASP A 883 55.76 40.36 -55.15
N GLN A 884 56.41 41.53 -55.06
CA GLN A 884 56.57 42.28 -53.81
C GLN A 884 55.32 43.12 -53.49
N ALA A 885 54.62 43.65 -54.50
CA ALA A 885 53.49 44.55 -54.31
C ALA A 885 52.26 43.81 -53.79
N GLY A 886 51.89 42.70 -54.44
CA GLY A 886 50.85 41.78 -54.01
C GLY A 886 51.09 41.20 -52.62
N LYS A 887 52.34 40.92 -52.24
CA LYS A 887 52.71 40.52 -50.87
C LYS A 887 52.43 41.62 -49.84
N GLN A 888 52.81 42.87 -50.12
CA GLN A 888 52.54 43.99 -49.20
C GLN A 888 51.04 44.25 -49.07
N ALA A 889 50.29 44.23 -50.17
CA ALA A 889 48.83 44.31 -50.15
C ALA A 889 48.20 43.15 -49.37
N LEU A 890 48.68 41.92 -49.56
CA LEU A 890 48.21 40.73 -48.85
C LEU A 890 48.46 40.83 -47.33
N LEU A 891 49.61 41.34 -46.91
CA LEU A 891 49.92 41.54 -45.50
C LEU A 891 49.00 42.60 -44.87
N ALA A 892 48.78 43.73 -45.55
CA ALA A 892 47.87 44.78 -45.10
C ALA A 892 46.40 44.29 -45.01
N ALA A 893 45.94 43.52 -46.00
CA ALA A 893 44.61 42.93 -45.98
C ALA A 893 44.47 41.87 -44.87
N ARG A 894 45.47 40.99 -44.71
CA ARG A 894 45.54 39.99 -43.62
C ARG A 894 45.44 40.64 -42.24
N ALA A 895 46.21 41.70 -41.97
CA ALA A 895 46.15 42.41 -40.70
C ALA A 895 44.72 42.88 -40.37
N LYS A 896 44.02 43.52 -41.31
CA LYS A 896 42.65 44.02 -41.09
C LYS A 896 41.61 42.91 -40.90
N ALA A 897 41.69 41.81 -41.65
CA ALA A 897 40.75 40.70 -41.44
C ALA A 897 41.09 39.88 -40.20
N GLU A 898 42.35 39.82 -39.77
CA GLU A 898 42.76 39.20 -38.51
C GLU A 898 42.29 40.03 -37.30
N GLU A 899 42.32 41.36 -37.41
CA GLU A 899 41.73 42.29 -36.44
C GLU A 899 40.20 42.08 -36.33
N GLN A 900 39.48 42.02 -37.45
CA GLN A 900 38.05 41.64 -37.47
C GLN A 900 37.80 40.22 -36.92
N ALA A 901 38.64 39.24 -37.25
CA ALA A 901 38.50 37.87 -36.76
C ALA A 901 38.80 37.75 -35.25
N LYS A 902 39.73 38.55 -34.71
CA LYS A 902 39.99 38.67 -33.28
C LYS A 902 38.81 39.32 -32.56
N ALA A 903 38.25 40.41 -33.09
CA ALA A 903 37.05 41.03 -32.54
C ALA A 903 35.85 40.06 -32.52
N LYS A 904 35.62 39.33 -33.62
CA LYS A 904 34.54 38.33 -33.70
C LYS A 904 34.77 37.14 -32.78
N LYS A 905 36.00 36.59 -32.71
CA LYS A 905 36.34 35.52 -31.75
C LYS A 905 36.18 35.99 -30.30
N ALA A 906 36.55 37.22 -29.97
CA ALA A 906 36.35 37.77 -28.63
C ALA A 906 34.84 37.82 -28.28
N GLN A 907 33.97 38.26 -29.20
CA GLN A 907 32.52 38.22 -29.00
C GLN A 907 31.97 36.79 -28.89
N GLU A 908 32.39 35.87 -29.77
CA GLU A 908 31.97 34.46 -29.73
C GLU A 908 32.44 33.75 -28.43
N GLU A 909 33.64 34.06 -27.94
CA GLU A 909 34.18 33.51 -26.70
C GLU A 909 33.51 34.13 -25.47
N GLN A 910 33.24 35.44 -25.47
CA GLN A 910 32.47 36.11 -24.42
C GLN A 910 31.02 35.58 -24.37
N ALA A 911 30.40 35.29 -25.52
CA ALA A 911 29.09 34.66 -25.62
C ALA A 911 29.10 33.20 -25.13
N ARG A 912 30.16 32.42 -25.43
CA ARG A 912 30.35 31.05 -24.90
C ARG A 912 30.52 31.05 -23.39
N ARG A 913 31.42 31.89 -22.85
CA ARG A 913 31.62 32.05 -21.40
C ARG A 913 30.31 32.46 -20.70
N ALA A 914 29.55 33.39 -21.28
CA ALA A 914 28.23 33.79 -20.76
C ALA A 914 27.13 32.73 -20.96
N ALA A 915 27.33 31.71 -21.80
CA ALA A 915 26.42 30.56 -21.93
C ALA A 915 26.81 29.43 -20.97
N GLU A 916 28.10 29.20 -20.75
CA GLU A 916 28.63 28.26 -19.75
C GLU A 916 28.34 28.74 -18.33
N GLN A 917 28.50 30.03 -18.04
CA GLN A 917 28.06 30.63 -16.77
C GLN A 917 26.56 30.43 -16.56
N ARG A 918 25.71 30.72 -17.55
CA ARG A 918 24.25 30.46 -17.43
C ARG A 918 23.90 28.98 -17.29
N ARG A 919 24.69 28.05 -17.85
CA ARG A 919 24.54 26.60 -17.61
C ARG A 919 24.92 26.24 -16.18
N GLN A 920 26.08 26.68 -15.70
CA GLN A 920 26.55 26.45 -14.33
C GLN A 920 25.63 27.10 -13.29
N GLU A 921 25.09 28.29 -13.55
CA GLU A 921 24.09 28.95 -12.72
C GLU A 921 22.76 28.21 -12.70
N ALA A 922 22.29 27.71 -13.86
CA ALA A 922 21.08 26.89 -13.93
C ALA A 922 21.26 25.52 -13.24
N GLU A 923 22.46 24.95 -13.30
CA GLU A 923 22.83 23.70 -12.64
C GLU A 923 22.98 23.88 -11.11
N LEU A 924 23.62 24.96 -10.66
CA LEU A 924 23.59 25.38 -9.25
C LEU A 924 22.18 25.73 -8.79
N ALA A 925 21.33 26.31 -9.64
CA ALA A 925 19.94 26.61 -9.30
C ALA A 925 19.12 25.33 -9.13
N ARG A 926 19.28 24.34 -10.02
CA ARG A 926 18.68 23.00 -9.90
C ARG A 926 19.17 22.28 -8.64
N SER A 927 20.47 22.26 -8.38
CA SER A 927 21.06 21.68 -7.17
C SER A 927 20.59 22.38 -5.89
N ARG A 928 20.51 23.72 -5.90
CA ARG A 928 19.94 24.51 -4.79
C ARG A 928 18.44 24.26 -4.62
N GLN A 929 17.68 24.06 -5.71
CA GLN A 929 16.27 23.68 -5.63
C GLN A 929 16.09 22.26 -5.08
N GLN A 930 16.93 21.30 -5.46
CA GLN A 930 16.93 19.95 -4.88
C GLN A 930 17.23 20.00 -3.39
N VAL A 931 18.32 20.66 -2.97
CA VAL A 931 18.66 20.81 -1.55
C VAL A 931 17.61 21.64 -0.78
N ALA A 932 16.93 22.60 -1.42
CA ALA A 932 15.82 23.33 -0.81
C ALA A 932 14.56 22.47 -0.69
N GLN A 933 14.24 21.61 -1.67
CA GLN A 933 13.15 20.65 -1.59
C GLN A 933 13.43 19.55 -0.56
N GLU A 934 14.67 19.07 -0.44
CA GLU A 934 15.10 18.15 0.62
C GLU A 934 14.96 18.79 2.00
N ARG A 935 15.37 20.06 2.16
CA ARG A 935 15.15 20.82 3.40
C ARG A 935 13.67 21.00 3.70
N LEU A 936 12.85 21.40 2.73
CA LEU A 936 11.41 21.56 2.91
C LEU A 936 10.71 20.23 3.24
N ARG A 937 11.13 19.11 2.62
CA ARG A 937 10.67 17.77 2.97
C ARG A 937 11.06 17.41 4.39
N HIS A 938 12.32 17.60 4.77
CA HIS A 938 12.79 17.28 6.12
C HIS A 938 12.18 18.18 7.20
N GLU A 939 11.99 19.47 6.91
CA GLU A 939 11.28 20.41 7.79
C GLU A 939 9.79 20.04 7.92
N ALA A 940 9.14 19.59 6.84
CA ALA A 940 7.76 19.08 6.84
C ALA A 940 7.64 17.73 7.57
N GLU A 941 8.58 16.79 7.40
CA GLU A 941 8.66 15.55 8.18
C GLU A 941 8.81 15.84 9.68
N LEU A 942 9.72 16.75 10.04
CA LEU A 942 9.89 17.19 11.43
C LEU A 942 8.67 17.95 11.95
N GLN A 943 7.95 18.71 11.13
CA GLN A 943 6.66 19.32 11.51
C GLN A 943 5.58 18.27 11.72
N ALA A 944 5.42 17.30 10.82
CA ALA A 944 4.45 16.21 10.93
C ALA A 944 4.75 15.32 12.15
N GLN A 945 6.03 15.03 12.44
CA GLN A 945 6.44 14.32 13.66
C GLN A 945 6.11 15.12 14.94
N ARG A 946 6.30 16.45 14.92
CA ARG A 946 5.90 17.32 16.04
C ARG A 946 4.38 17.39 16.21
N GLN A 947 3.62 17.54 15.13
CA GLN A 947 2.16 17.54 15.16
C GLN A 947 1.61 16.20 15.67
N ALA A 948 2.08 15.06 15.13
CA ALA A 948 1.68 13.74 15.60
C ALA A 948 2.05 13.49 17.07
N GLN A 949 3.12 14.10 17.58
CA GLN A 949 3.48 14.05 19.00
C GLN A 949 2.57 14.97 19.84
N GLU A 950 2.33 16.20 19.40
CA GLU A 950 1.41 17.14 20.06
C GLU A 950 -0.05 16.62 20.09
N GLU A 951 -0.49 15.87 19.09
CA GLU A 951 -1.77 15.17 19.06
C GLU A 951 -1.84 14.04 20.09
N ARG A 952 -0.81 13.18 20.16
CA ARG A 952 -0.69 12.13 21.19
C ARG A 952 -0.68 12.71 22.59
N ASP A 953 0.09 13.77 22.82
CA ASP A 953 0.18 14.46 24.10
C ASP A 953 -1.13 15.18 24.44
N THR A 954 -1.86 15.72 23.44
CA THR A 954 -3.22 16.25 23.63
C THR A 954 -4.20 15.15 24.04
N ALA A 955 -4.19 14.00 23.35
CA ALA A 955 -5.08 12.88 23.64
C ALA A 955 -4.80 12.28 25.03
N ALA A 956 -3.53 12.08 25.38
CA ALA A 956 -3.09 11.61 26.68
C ALA A 956 -3.46 12.59 27.81
N TYR A 957 -3.22 13.90 27.62
CA TYR A 957 -3.64 14.95 28.55
C TYR A 957 -5.15 14.95 28.77
N ASN A 958 -5.95 14.97 27.69
CA ASN A 958 -7.41 14.99 27.75
C ASN A 958 -7.96 13.74 28.46
N LYS A 959 -7.39 12.56 28.18
CA LYS A 959 -7.76 11.31 28.85
C LYS A 959 -7.47 11.37 30.35
N LEU A 960 -6.23 11.72 30.74
CA LEU A 960 -5.81 11.77 32.14
C LEU A 960 -6.56 12.83 32.96
N LEU A 961 -6.90 13.96 32.34
CA LEU A 961 -7.76 14.99 32.93
C LEU A 961 -9.21 14.50 33.12
N GLY A 962 -9.77 13.78 32.14
CA GLY A 962 -11.10 13.17 32.24
C GLY A 962 -11.16 12.08 33.30
N ASP A 963 -10.19 11.16 33.30
CA ASP A 963 -10.04 10.11 34.31
C ASP A 963 -9.88 10.71 35.71
N GLY A 964 -9.03 11.73 35.87
CA GLY A 964 -8.83 12.46 37.13
C GLY A 964 -10.10 13.14 37.67
N ARG A 965 -10.89 13.80 36.81
CA ARG A 965 -12.19 14.39 37.19
C ARG A 965 -13.20 13.31 37.61
N ARG A 966 -13.23 12.17 36.91
CA ARG A 966 -14.11 11.03 37.23
C ARG A 966 -13.72 10.35 38.54
N LEU A 967 -12.44 10.26 38.85
CA LEU A 967 -11.95 9.69 40.11
C LEU A 967 -12.17 10.64 41.29
N LEU A 968 -12.05 11.97 41.08
CA LEU A 968 -12.47 12.98 42.05
C LEU A 968 -13.95 12.87 42.43
N SER A 969 -14.86 12.75 41.45
CA SER A 969 -16.30 12.60 41.73
C SER A 969 -16.69 11.24 42.31
N GLN A 970 -15.81 10.23 42.21
CA GLN A 970 -15.93 8.93 42.88
C GLN A 970 -15.32 8.90 44.30
N GLY A 971 -14.76 10.01 44.79
CA GLY A 971 -14.09 10.07 46.10
C GLY A 971 -12.75 9.31 46.17
N LYS A 972 -12.18 8.92 45.03
CA LYS A 972 -10.92 8.17 44.94
C LYS A 972 -9.73 9.13 44.83
N TYR A 973 -9.50 9.91 45.88
CA TYR A 973 -8.58 11.05 45.85
C TYR A 973 -7.12 10.67 45.50
N ALA A 974 -6.64 9.51 45.96
CA ALA A 974 -5.31 8.98 45.64
C ALA A 974 -5.14 8.65 44.14
N ASP A 975 -6.08 7.87 43.58
CA ASP A 975 -6.08 7.51 42.15
C ASP A 975 -6.24 8.77 41.27
N ALA A 976 -7.14 9.67 41.68
CA ALA A 976 -7.34 10.95 41.02
C ALA A 976 -6.05 11.78 41.01
N LEU A 977 -5.28 11.78 42.10
CA LEU A 977 -3.99 12.44 42.17
C LEU A 977 -2.98 11.85 41.19
N ALA A 978 -2.91 10.53 41.04
CA ALA A 978 -2.04 9.89 40.07
C ALA A 978 -2.39 10.31 38.63
N SER A 979 -3.69 10.27 38.26
CA SER A 979 -4.14 10.71 36.93
C SER A 979 -3.90 12.20 36.68
N LEU A 980 -4.22 13.07 37.66
CA LEU A 980 -4.07 14.53 37.52
C LEU A 980 -2.60 14.97 37.53
N GLN A 981 -1.73 14.31 38.30
CA GLN A 981 -0.28 14.54 38.21
C GLN A 981 0.30 14.06 36.87
N GLY A 982 -0.23 12.95 36.32
CA GLY A 982 0.06 12.53 34.95
C GLY A 982 -0.30 13.62 33.92
N ALA A 983 -1.52 14.15 33.99
CA ALA A 983 -1.95 15.28 33.14
C ALA A 983 -1.05 16.52 33.35
N GLN A 984 -0.67 16.84 34.59
CA GLN A 984 0.23 17.96 34.92
C GLN A 984 1.65 17.76 34.38
N GLY A 985 2.11 16.51 34.24
CA GLY A 985 3.36 16.15 33.61
C GLY A 985 3.39 16.47 32.11
N ILE A 986 2.26 16.28 31.42
CA ILE A 986 2.11 16.53 29.98
C ILE A 986 1.82 18.00 29.69
N ARG A 987 0.86 18.63 30.39
CA ARG A 987 0.59 20.08 30.28
C ARG A 987 0.28 20.71 31.64
N ARG A 988 1.07 21.72 32.01
CA ARG A 988 0.91 22.48 33.26
C ARG A 988 -0.08 23.63 33.08
N THR A 989 -1.38 23.32 33.12
CA THR A 989 -2.44 24.34 33.12
C THR A 989 -2.81 24.78 34.54
N PRO A 990 -3.33 26.01 34.75
CA PRO A 990 -3.84 26.44 36.05
C PRO A 990 -4.99 25.56 36.56
N GLU A 991 -5.84 25.11 35.65
CA GLU A 991 -6.97 24.21 35.92
C GLU A 991 -6.50 22.86 36.48
N VAL A 992 -5.49 22.23 35.86
CA VAL A 992 -4.91 20.99 36.40
C VAL A 992 -4.19 21.23 37.72
N ALA A 993 -3.49 22.36 37.88
CA ALA A 993 -2.86 22.70 39.16
C ALA A 993 -3.91 22.85 40.29
N GLN A 994 -5.06 23.46 40.01
CA GLN A 994 -6.19 23.55 40.95
C GLN A 994 -6.79 22.18 41.25
N LEU A 995 -7.02 21.33 40.25
CA LEU A 995 -7.57 19.98 40.45
C LEU A 995 -6.60 19.06 41.23
N VAL A 996 -5.28 19.14 40.97
CA VAL A 996 -4.24 18.45 41.75
C VAL A 996 -4.24 18.95 43.20
N GLN A 997 -4.36 20.26 43.43
CA GLN A 997 -4.40 20.80 44.78
C GLN A 997 -5.68 20.40 45.51
N GLN A 998 -6.85 20.48 44.87
CA GLN A 998 -8.12 20.01 45.41
C GLN A 998 -8.08 18.52 45.78
N ALA A 999 -7.47 17.69 44.93
CA ALA A 999 -7.30 16.27 45.21
C ALA A 999 -6.37 16.02 46.41
N ARG A 1000 -5.28 16.79 46.55
CA ARG A 1000 -4.41 16.75 47.75
C ARG A 1000 -5.10 17.22 49.01
N ASP A 1001 -5.88 18.30 48.94
CA ASP A 1001 -6.56 18.84 50.10
C ASP A 1001 -7.67 17.89 50.58
N GLN A 1002 -8.35 17.18 49.66
CA GLN A 1002 -9.31 16.13 50.01
C GLN A 1002 -8.65 14.84 50.51
N GLU A 1003 -7.56 14.37 49.90
CA GLU A 1003 -6.77 13.23 50.41
C GLU A 1003 -6.18 13.52 51.79
N ALA A 1004 -5.60 14.70 51.99
CA ALA A 1004 -5.07 15.13 53.27
C ALA A 1004 -6.18 15.26 54.33
N GLN A 1005 -7.39 15.69 53.95
CA GLN A 1005 -8.54 15.72 54.86
C GLN A 1005 -9.01 14.32 55.25
N THR A 1006 -9.10 13.36 54.34
CA THR A 1006 -9.50 11.97 54.70
C THR A 1006 -8.43 11.27 55.54
N LEU A 1007 -7.15 11.40 55.19
CA LEU A 1007 -6.04 10.89 56.00
C LEU A 1007 -5.92 11.59 57.37
N ALA A 1008 -6.19 12.89 57.46
CA ALA A 1008 -6.19 13.60 58.74
C ALA A 1008 -7.37 13.18 59.62
N GLN A 1009 -8.58 12.99 59.06
CA GLN A 1009 -9.73 12.45 59.78
C GLN A 1009 -9.45 11.05 60.36
N GLN A 1010 -8.64 10.24 59.68
CA GLN A 1010 -8.25 8.90 60.11
C GLN A 1010 -7.09 8.86 61.13
N LYS A 1011 -6.41 9.98 61.42
CA LYS A 1011 -5.16 9.99 62.22
C LYS A 1011 -5.16 10.93 63.43
N SER A 1012 -4.48 10.47 64.48
CA SER A 1012 -4.50 11.06 65.83
C SER A 1012 -3.74 12.39 65.94
N ALA A 1013 -4.05 13.18 66.98
CA ALA A 1013 -3.55 14.55 67.13
C ALA A 1013 -2.02 14.66 67.24
N GLY A 1014 -1.32 13.64 67.76
CA GLY A 1014 0.13 13.65 67.91
C GLY A 1014 0.89 13.68 66.58
N GLU A 1015 0.45 12.85 65.62
CA GLU A 1015 1.08 12.75 64.30
C GLU A 1015 0.94 14.05 63.48
N ARG A 1016 -0.18 14.78 63.67
CA ARG A 1016 -0.47 16.04 62.96
C ARG A 1016 0.59 17.12 63.26
N ALA A 1017 0.95 17.30 64.53
CA ALA A 1017 1.92 18.30 64.97
C ALA A 1017 3.36 17.99 64.50
N GLU A 1018 3.71 16.71 64.29
CA GLU A 1018 5.00 16.33 63.71
C GLU A 1018 5.03 16.55 62.19
N MET A 1019 3.91 16.30 61.50
CA MET A 1019 3.73 16.60 60.08
C MET A 1019 3.88 18.10 59.78
N GLU A 1020 3.26 18.98 60.58
CA GLU A 1020 3.41 20.44 60.43
C GLU A 1020 4.88 20.89 60.55
N ARG A 1021 5.64 20.31 61.50
CA ARG A 1021 7.08 20.59 61.65
C ARG A 1021 7.89 20.14 60.44
N ARG A 1022 7.58 18.98 59.85
CA ARG A 1022 8.24 18.50 58.62
C ARG A 1022 7.94 19.42 57.43
N GLN A 1023 6.68 19.81 57.24
CA GLN A 1023 6.30 20.75 56.17
C GLN A 1023 6.93 22.14 56.35
N ALA A 1024 7.11 22.62 57.60
CA ALA A 1024 7.83 23.87 57.86
C ALA A 1024 9.32 23.77 57.49
N ALA A 1025 9.98 22.65 57.83
CA ALA A 1025 11.38 22.39 57.46
C ALA A 1025 11.58 22.26 55.95
N GLU A 1026 10.66 21.57 55.25
CA GLU A 1026 10.71 21.38 53.80
C GLU A 1026 10.51 22.72 53.04
N LYS A 1027 9.60 23.58 53.51
CA LYS A 1027 9.44 24.95 52.99
C LYS A 1027 10.72 25.77 53.20
N ALA A 1028 11.36 25.69 54.37
CA ALA A 1028 12.62 26.38 54.64
C ALA A 1028 13.76 25.91 53.72
N ALA A 1029 13.84 24.60 53.43
CA ALA A 1029 14.80 24.05 52.47
C ALA A 1029 14.55 24.55 51.03
N ALA A 1030 13.29 24.58 50.59
CA ALA A 1030 12.92 25.12 49.28
C ALA A 1030 13.26 26.62 49.14
N GLN A 1031 13.06 27.40 50.20
CA GLN A 1031 13.46 28.81 50.26
C GLN A 1031 14.97 28.98 50.04
N ALA A 1032 15.79 28.21 50.79
CA ALA A 1032 17.24 28.26 50.70
C ALA A 1032 17.78 27.85 49.32
N GLU A 1033 17.14 26.89 48.65
CA GLU A 1033 17.51 26.45 47.30
C GLU A 1033 17.19 27.52 46.23
N ALA A 1034 16.09 28.26 46.41
CA ALA A 1034 15.75 29.39 45.55
C ALA A 1034 16.76 30.55 45.70
N ASP A 1035 17.20 30.85 46.92
CA ASP A 1035 18.18 31.92 47.16
C ASP A 1035 19.61 31.56 46.72
N LYS A 1036 19.99 30.27 46.71
CA LYS A 1036 21.19 29.80 46.00
C LYS A 1036 21.12 30.10 44.50
N ARG A 1037 19.98 29.82 43.85
CA ARG A 1037 19.79 30.03 42.40
C ARG A 1037 19.92 31.50 42.01
N LYS A 1038 19.31 32.42 42.78
CA LYS A 1038 19.47 33.87 42.56
C LYS A 1038 20.94 34.31 42.60
N LYS A 1039 21.69 33.88 43.63
CA LYS A 1039 23.12 34.20 43.78
C LYS A 1039 23.97 33.65 42.63
N ALA A 1040 23.65 32.45 42.12
CA ALA A 1040 24.33 31.89 40.95
C ALA A 1040 24.05 32.71 39.67
N GLU A 1041 22.82 33.20 39.50
CA GLU A 1041 22.43 34.04 38.36
C GLU A 1041 23.10 35.42 38.40
N GLU A 1042 23.21 36.03 39.59
CA GLU A 1042 23.96 37.28 39.82
C GLU A 1042 25.46 37.10 39.50
N GLN A 1043 26.07 35.99 39.93
CA GLN A 1043 27.46 35.66 39.61
C GLN A 1043 27.69 35.47 38.10
N ALA A 1044 26.74 34.81 37.40
CA ALA A 1044 26.82 34.65 35.94
C ALA A 1044 26.71 35.99 35.19
N LYS A 1045 25.83 36.90 35.64
CA LYS A 1045 25.71 38.26 35.09
C LYS A 1045 26.99 39.08 35.31
N ALA A 1046 27.57 39.02 36.52
CA ALA A 1046 28.84 39.67 36.83
C ALA A 1046 30.01 39.14 35.99
N ALA A 1047 30.07 37.83 35.73
CA ALA A 1047 31.08 37.23 34.86
C ALA A 1047 30.95 37.69 33.39
N ASN A 1048 29.73 37.72 32.85
CA ASN A 1048 29.47 38.19 31.48
C ASN A 1048 29.80 39.67 31.28
N LEU A 1049 29.41 40.53 32.23
CA LEU A 1049 29.78 41.95 32.23
C LEU A 1049 31.31 42.14 32.22
N ARG A 1050 32.02 41.38 33.06
CA ARG A 1050 33.49 41.43 33.16
C ARG A 1050 34.20 40.94 31.89
N ARG A 1051 33.60 39.99 31.16
CA ARG A 1051 34.07 39.60 29.81
C ARG A 1051 33.90 40.74 28.81
N LEU A 1052 32.70 41.28 28.69
CA LEU A 1052 32.38 42.34 27.71
C LEU A 1052 33.21 43.61 27.94
N LEU A 1053 33.49 44.00 29.18
CA LEU A 1053 34.39 45.10 29.51
C LEU A 1053 35.84 44.87 29.05
N ASN A 1054 36.33 43.62 29.04
CA ASN A 1054 37.64 43.27 28.51
C ASN A 1054 37.65 43.22 26.97
N ASP A 1055 36.60 42.68 26.36
CA ASP A 1055 36.43 42.66 24.90
C ASP A 1055 36.33 44.09 24.34
N ALA A 1056 35.63 44.98 25.05
CA ALA A 1056 35.52 46.40 24.71
C ALA A 1056 36.84 47.16 24.89
N ARG A 1057 37.58 46.91 25.99
CA ARG A 1057 38.94 47.46 26.19
C ARG A 1057 39.92 47.02 25.10
N THR A 1058 39.94 45.74 24.75
CA THR A 1058 40.87 45.21 23.74
C THR A 1058 40.55 45.74 22.34
N ALA A 1059 39.26 45.84 21.96
CA ALA A 1059 38.84 46.49 20.72
C ALA A 1059 39.22 47.99 20.68
N LEU A 1060 39.06 48.72 21.79
CA LEU A 1060 39.40 50.14 21.88
C LEU A 1060 40.92 50.36 21.76
N ASN A 1061 41.73 49.55 22.44
CA ASN A 1061 43.19 49.58 22.33
C ASN A 1061 43.71 49.20 20.93
N ALA A 1062 42.92 48.42 20.16
CA ALA A 1062 43.21 48.05 18.78
C ALA A 1062 42.69 49.07 17.73
N GLY A 1063 42.16 50.22 18.17
CA GLY A 1063 41.57 51.24 17.28
C GLY A 1063 40.25 50.85 16.62
N GLN A 1064 39.64 49.72 17.03
CA GLN A 1064 38.40 49.20 16.45
C GLN A 1064 37.18 49.86 17.11
N PHE A 1065 37.04 51.18 16.93
CA PHE A 1065 36.07 52.02 17.63
C PHE A 1065 34.61 51.54 17.53
N ASP A 1066 34.20 50.99 16.38
CA ASP A 1066 32.84 50.48 16.18
C ASP A 1066 32.57 49.20 16.97
N ARG A 1067 33.54 48.28 16.98
CA ARG A 1067 33.47 47.03 17.75
C ARG A 1067 33.55 47.29 19.25
N ALA A 1068 34.37 48.26 19.66
CA ALA A 1068 34.42 48.72 21.04
C ALA A 1068 33.09 49.34 21.48
N ALA A 1069 32.43 50.12 20.61
CA ALA A 1069 31.13 50.71 20.90
C ALA A 1069 30.03 49.65 21.08
N GLN A 1070 30.02 48.61 20.25
CA GLN A 1070 29.11 47.47 20.38
C GLN A 1070 29.32 46.73 21.72
N ALA A 1071 30.56 46.38 22.05
CA ALA A 1071 30.86 45.65 23.29
C ALA A 1071 30.57 46.46 24.57
N TYR A 1072 30.76 47.79 24.56
CA TYR A 1072 30.30 48.65 25.66
C TYR A 1072 28.77 48.81 25.69
N ALA A 1073 28.08 48.84 24.56
CA ALA A 1073 26.61 48.90 24.54
C ALA A 1073 25.96 47.63 25.10
N GLU A 1074 26.50 46.44 24.79
CA GLU A 1074 26.09 45.18 25.41
C GLU A 1074 26.40 45.15 26.92
N ALA A 1075 27.50 45.76 27.36
CA ALA A 1075 27.83 45.91 28.77
C ALA A 1075 26.86 46.87 29.51
N ASP A 1076 26.41 47.95 28.87
CA ASP A 1076 25.42 48.89 29.46
C ASP A 1076 24.04 48.23 29.60
N GLN A 1077 23.64 47.36 28.66
CA GLN A 1077 22.40 46.57 28.81
C GLN A 1077 22.44 45.59 30.00
N LEU A 1078 23.62 45.06 30.35
CA LEU A 1078 23.80 44.15 31.49
C LEU A 1078 23.99 44.87 32.83
N ALA A 1079 24.48 46.11 32.82
CA ALA A 1079 24.61 46.94 34.03
C ALA A 1079 24.39 48.43 33.69
N PRO A 1080 23.12 48.87 33.51
CA PRO A 1080 22.82 50.23 33.08
C PRO A 1080 23.37 51.28 34.05
N GLY A 1081 24.11 52.27 33.51
CA GLY A 1081 24.71 53.33 34.30
C GLY A 1081 25.99 52.94 35.04
N ASN A 1082 26.60 51.80 34.72
CA ASN A 1082 27.94 51.46 35.21
C ASN A 1082 28.97 52.50 34.72
N ALA A 1083 29.61 53.19 35.67
CA ALA A 1083 30.56 54.27 35.40
C ALA A 1083 31.73 53.86 34.47
N GLU A 1084 32.18 52.61 34.50
CA GLU A 1084 33.26 52.12 33.63
C GLU A 1084 32.80 51.96 32.18
N VAL A 1085 31.54 51.54 31.96
CA VAL A 1085 30.93 51.44 30.63
C VAL A 1085 30.72 52.83 30.03
N GLN A 1086 30.13 53.73 30.81
CA GLN A 1086 29.85 55.11 30.38
C GLN A 1086 31.14 55.88 30.07
N ALA A 1087 32.20 55.70 30.88
CA ALA A 1087 33.53 56.24 30.57
C ALA A 1087 34.16 55.62 29.30
N GLY A 1088 33.88 54.35 29.00
CA GLY A 1088 34.27 53.69 27.76
C GLY A 1088 33.61 54.31 26.52
N LEU A 1089 32.29 54.49 26.56
CA LEU A 1089 31.51 55.09 25.48
C LEU A 1089 31.92 56.56 25.22
N ALA A 1090 32.10 57.36 26.27
CA ALA A 1090 32.57 58.74 26.15
C ALA A 1090 33.94 58.86 25.45
N ARG A 1091 34.89 57.96 25.79
CA ARG A 1091 36.22 57.92 25.15
C ARG A 1091 36.16 57.62 23.66
N ILE A 1092 35.23 56.75 23.23
CA ILE A 1092 35.01 56.44 21.80
C ILE A 1092 34.44 57.66 21.07
N GLN A 1093 33.52 58.40 21.69
CA GLN A 1093 32.98 59.63 21.10
C GLN A 1093 34.08 60.70 20.92
N SER A 1094 34.94 60.92 21.93
CA SER A 1094 36.07 61.86 21.79
C SER A 1094 37.09 61.40 20.73
N ALA A 1095 37.39 60.10 20.63
CA ALA A 1095 38.32 59.58 19.63
C ALA A 1095 37.79 59.79 18.20
N ARG A 1096 36.50 59.50 17.95
CA ARG A 1096 35.84 59.78 16.67
C ARG A 1096 35.82 61.28 16.33
N ALA A 1097 35.63 62.16 17.33
CA ALA A 1097 35.65 63.60 17.12
C ALA A 1097 37.03 64.12 16.69
N HIS A 1098 38.13 63.59 17.26
CA HIS A 1098 39.48 63.95 16.83
C HIS A 1098 39.78 63.51 15.38
N VAL A 1099 39.41 62.27 15.00
CA VAL A 1099 39.58 61.78 13.61
C VAL A 1099 38.77 62.60 12.60
N ALA A 1100 37.62 63.16 13.00
CA ALA A 1100 36.86 64.09 12.17
C ALA A 1100 37.48 65.50 12.08
N ALA A 1101 38.27 65.92 13.08
CA ALA A 1101 38.84 67.27 13.16
C ALA A 1101 40.16 67.43 12.37
N GLU A 1102 40.88 66.34 12.07
CA GLU A 1102 42.05 66.38 11.18
C GLU A 1102 41.67 66.53 9.69
N ALA A 1103 40.38 66.44 9.36
CA ALA A 1103 39.84 66.65 8.02
C ALA A 1103 39.38 68.11 7.78
N HIS A 1104 40.32 68.95 7.33
CA HIS A 1104 40.19 70.33 6.80
C HIS A 1104 40.17 71.50 7.81
N PRO A 1105 41.07 72.50 7.58
CA PRO A 1105 40.88 73.88 8.04
C PRO A 1105 40.82 74.91 6.88
N HIS A 1106 39.59 75.32 6.54
CA HIS A 1106 39.10 76.63 6.03
C HIS A 1106 39.74 77.44 4.85
N PRO A 1107 38.95 78.37 4.22
CA PRO A 1107 39.34 79.17 3.05
C PRO A 1107 39.39 80.71 3.31
N GLU A 1108 39.75 81.53 2.30
CA GLU A 1108 39.03 82.80 2.00
C GLU A 1108 39.39 83.50 0.65
N ALA A 1109 38.51 84.45 0.25
CA ALA A 1109 38.75 85.68 -0.54
C ALA A 1109 38.99 85.72 -2.08
N VAL A 1110 37.97 86.26 -2.78
CA VAL A 1110 38.01 87.32 -3.84
C VAL A 1110 38.38 87.01 -5.33
N LYS A 1111 37.35 87.13 -6.18
CA LYS A 1111 37.24 87.69 -7.57
C LYS A 1111 38.50 87.78 -8.48
N THR A 1112 38.45 87.17 -9.67
CA THR A 1112 38.27 87.82 -11.01
C THR A 1112 38.45 86.82 -12.19
N SER A 1113 37.96 87.17 -13.39
CA SER A 1113 38.16 86.44 -14.68
C SER A 1113 39.53 86.77 -15.33
N PRO A 1114 40.03 86.08 -16.39
CA PRO A 1114 39.41 85.03 -17.22
C PRO A 1114 40.28 83.74 -17.40
N ALA A 1115 39.89 82.85 -18.32
CA ALA A 1115 40.53 81.56 -18.58
C ALA A 1115 41.87 81.64 -19.34
N PRO A 1116 42.74 80.62 -19.17
CA PRO A 1116 43.15 79.83 -20.35
C PRO A 1116 43.35 78.31 -20.12
N MET A 1117 43.19 77.54 -21.21
CA MET A 1117 43.88 76.28 -21.61
C MET A 1117 44.20 75.17 -20.56
N PRO A 1118 43.77 73.89 -20.79
CA PRO A 1118 44.14 72.77 -19.93
C PRO A 1118 45.59 72.25 -20.19
N PRO A 1119 46.32 71.78 -19.16
CA PRO A 1119 47.66 71.22 -19.31
C PRO A 1119 47.67 69.74 -19.74
N MET A 1120 48.76 69.30 -20.37
CA MET A 1120 48.98 67.89 -20.73
C MET A 1120 49.30 67.05 -19.48
N VAL A 1121 48.48 66.04 -19.18
CA VAL A 1121 48.80 65.02 -18.17
C VAL A 1121 49.95 64.15 -18.68
N THR A 1122 51.01 64.00 -17.87
CA THR A 1122 52.20 63.24 -18.24
C THR A 1122 52.00 61.73 -18.12
N GLU A 1123 52.78 60.95 -18.87
CA GLU A 1123 52.71 59.47 -18.84
C GLU A 1123 53.03 58.89 -17.44
N ALA A 1124 53.90 59.58 -16.67
CA ALA A 1124 54.22 59.21 -15.29
C ALA A 1124 52.99 59.29 -14.36
N GLN A 1125 52.13 60.30 -14.51
CA GLN A 1125 50.91 60.45 -13.71
C GLN A 1125 49.92 59.33 -14.00
N ARG A 1126 49.71 58.97 -15.29
CA ARG A 1126 48.85 57.83 -15.66
C ARG A 1126 49.34 56.50 -15.11
N LYS A 1127 50.67 56.29 -15.07
CA LYS A 1127 51.27 55.09 -14.47
C LYS A 1127 51.08 55.04 -12.95
N ALA A 1128 51.19 56.17 -12.25
CA ALA A 1128 50.90 56.26 -10.82
C ALA A 1128 49.42 56.01 -10.50
N GLU A 1129 48.49 56.55 -11.29
CA GLU A 1129 47.04 56.30 -11.15
C GLU A 1129 46.69 54.82 -11.38
N ALA A 1130 47.25 54.19 -12.42
CA ALA A 1130 47.05 52.77 -12.71
C ALA A 1130 47.63 51.86 -11.61
N PHE A 1131 48.81 52.19 -11.08
CA PHE A 1131 49.42 51.49 -9.95
C PHE A 1131 48.55 51.56 -8.70
N GLN A 1132 48.10 52.77 -8.32
CA GLN A 1132 47.24 52.98 -7.16
C GLN A 1132 45.89 52.27 -7.29
N LYS A 1133 45.33 52.20 -8.50
CA LYS A 1133 44.11 51.45 -8.81
C LYS A 1133 44.29 49.95 -8.56
N LEU A 1134 45.33 49.34 -9.15
CA LEU A 1134 45.62 47.90 -9.01
C LEU A 1134 45.92 47.50 -7.56
N LEU A 1135 46.58 48.36 -6.78
CA LEU A 1135 46.76 48.13 -5.34
C LEU A 1135 45.44 48.12 -4.56
N ASN A 1136 44.46 48.94 -4.95
CA ASN A 1136 43.14 48.96 -4.31
C ASN A 1136 42.29 47.75 -4.74
N GLU A 1137 42.33 47.38 -6.03
CA GLU A 1137 41.64 46.21 -6.58
C GLU A 1137 42.17 44.90 -5.95
N GLY A 1138 43.49 44.70 -5.92
CA GLY A 1138 44.10 43.55 -5.25
C GLY A 1138 43.82 43.47 -3.74
N ARG A 1139 43.75 44.62 -3.05
CA ARG A 1139 43.34 44.67 -1.63
C ARG A 1139 41.87 44.31 -1.42
N ALA A 1140 40.98 44.76 -2.32
CA ALA A 1140 39.57 44.39 -2.28
C ALA A 1140 39.37 42.89 -2.58
N ALA A 1141 40.09 42.34 -3.57
CA ALA A 1141 40.10 40.91 -3.87
C ALA A 1141 40.62 40.08 -2.68
N LEU A 1142 41.70 40.52 -2.00
CA LEU A 1142 42.21 39.86 -0.79
C LEU A 1142 41.18 39.87 0.34
N ALA A 1143 40.51 41.00 0.59
CA ALA A 1143 39.44 41.09 1.58
C ALA A 1143 38.23 40.19 1.23
N GLY A 1144 37.92 40.03 -0.06
CA GLY A 1144 36.92 39.11 -0.58
C GLY A 1144 37.35 37.64 -0.65
N LYS A 1145 38.52 37.26 -0.12
CA LYS A 1145 39.14 35.92 -0.23
C LYS A 1145 39.39 35.43 -1.66
N GLN A 1146 39.41 36.33 -2.64
CA GLN A 1146 39.68 36.03 -4.05
C GLN A 1146 41.19 36.02 -4.31
N TYR A 1147 41.90 35.10 -3.64
CA TYR A 1147 43.36 35.10 -3.55
C TYR A 1147 44.09 35.12 -4.90
N ASP A 1148 43.55 34.42 -5.91
CA ASP A 1148 44.17 34.37 -7.24
C ASP A 1148 43.98 35.67 -8.06
N ALA A 1149 42.86 36.38 -7.87
CA ALA A 1149 42.68 37.72 -8.42
C ALA A 1149 43.60 38.72 -7.72
N ALA A 1150 43.65 38.68 -6.38
CA ALA A 1150 44.52 39.53 -5.58
C ALA A 1150 46.01 39.36 -5.93
N ILE A 1151 46.49 38.13 -6.11
CA ILE A 1151 47.88 37.85 -6.55
C ILE A 1151 48.12 38.47 -7.93
N LYS A 1152 47.20 38.31 -8.88
CA LYS A 1152 47.32 38.85 -10.24
C LYS A 1152 47.36 40.39 -10.23
N ASP A 1153 46.44 41.04 -9.54
CA ASP A 1153 46.35 42.50 -9.51
C ASP A 1153 47.57 43.13 -8.81
N PHE A 1154 48.10 42.48 -7.76
CA PHE A 1154 49.37 42.87 -7.15
C PHE A 1154 50.59 42.58 -8.05
N GLN A 1155 50.60 41.51 -8.85
CA GLN A 1155 51.66 41.26 -9.84
C GLN A 1155 51.64 42.31 -10.97
N GLU A 1156 50.46 42.72 -11.43
CA GLU A 1156 50.32 43.81 -12.41
C GLU A 1156 50.75 45.16 -11.80
N ALA A 1157 50.41 45.44 -10.54
CA ALA A 1157 50.96 46.60 -9.83
C ALA A 1157 52.50 46.53 -9.71
N GLN A 1158 53.07 45.37 -9.37
CA GLN A 1158 54.52 45.18 -9.29
C GLN A 1158 55.22 45.41 -10.65
N SER A 1159 54.54 45.14 -11.77
CA SER A 1159 55.07 45.45 -13.11
C SER A 1159 55.13 46.95 -13.41
N LEU A 1160 54.26 47.76 -12.79
CA LEU A 1160 54.23 49.22 -12.94
C LEU A 1160 55.20 49.94 -11.99
N SER A 1161 55.49 49.38 -10.81
CA SER A 1161 56.52 49.87 -9.88
C SER A 1161 57.40 48.74 -9.34
N PRO A 1162 58.40 48.28 -10.11
CA PRO A 1162 59.22 47.11 -9.73
C PRO A 1162 60.12 47.28 -8.50
N THR A 1163 60.24 48.50 -7.96
CA THR A 1163 61.10 48.84 -6.82
C THR A 1163 60.34 49.09 -5.51
N ASP A 1164 59.00 48.99 -5.51
CA ASP A 1164 58.19 49.16 -4.30
C ASP A 1164 58.09 47.83 -3.49
N PRO A 1165 58.69 47.76 -2.28
CA PRO A 1165 58.67 46.53 -1.47
C PRO A 1165 57.28 46.20 -0.88
N SER A 1166 56.35 47.15 -0.82
CA SER A 1166 55.02 46.95 -0.24
C SER A 1166 54.18 45.97 -1.07
N VAL A 1167 54.38 45.96 -2.40
CA VAL A 1167 53.64 45.09 -3.33
C VAL A 1167 54.09 43.63 -3.18
N ALA A 1168 55.40 43.41 -3.05
CA ALA A 1168 55.97 42.09 -2.80
C ALA A 1168 55.46 41.50 -1.46
N ALA A 1169 55.36 42.32 -0.41
CA ALA A 1169 54.78 41.93 0.87
C ALA A 1169 53.29 41.56 0.75
N LEU A 1170 52.51 42.29 -0.04
CA LEU A 1170 51.09 42.00 -0.30
C LEU A 1170 50.88 40.70 -1.07
N ILE A 1171 51.72 40.39 -2.07
CA ILE A 1171 51.72 39.10 -2.78
C ILE A 1171 52.00 37.96 -1.79
N GLN A 1172 53.06 38.08 -0.98
CA GLN A 1172 53.44 37.05 -0.01
C GLN A 1172 52.37 36.85 1.09
N GLN A 1173 51.75 37.93 1.56
CA GLN A 1173 50.62 37.89 2.50
C GLN A 1173 49.41 37.16 1.90
N THR A 1174 49.09 37.43 0.63
CA THR A 1174 47.96 36.82 -0.09
C THR A 1174 48.19 35.32 -0.32
N GLN A 1175 49.41 34.92 -0.72
CA GLN A 1175 49.79 33.51 -0.84
C GLN A 1175 49.71 32.76 0.49
N LYS A 1176 50.14 33.39 1.60
CA LYS A 1176 50.03 32.82 2.95
C LYS A 1176 48.59 32.69 3.43
N ALA A 1177 47.72 33.66 3.11
CA ALA A 1177 46.30 33.58 3.41
C ALA A 1177 45.60 32.45 2.63
N ARG A 1178 45.93 32.29 1.34
CA ARG A 1178 45.44 31.19 0.50
C ARG A 1178 45.78 29.82 1.08
N SER A 1179 47.05 29.60 1.47
CA SER A 1179 47.47 28.31 2.02
C SER A 1179 46.82 27.99 3.38
N ALA A 1180 46.57 29.01 4.21
CA ALA A 1180 45.87 28.84 5.48
C ALA A 1180 44.39 28.46 5.30
N ASP A 1181 43.67 29.12 4.37
CA ASP A 1181 42.28 28.78 4.06
C ASP A 1181 42.16 27.37 3.42
N GLN A 1182 43.09 27.00 2.54
CA GLN A 1182 43.15 25.64 1.97
C GLN A 1182 43.38 24.58 3.05
N ALA A 1183 44.34 24.78 3.95
CA ALA A 1183 44.60 23.87 5.07
C ALA A 1183 43.41 23.77 6.04
N ALA A 1184 42.70 24.89 6.29
CA ALA A 1184 41.49 24.89 7.10
C ALA A 1184 40.32 24.14 6.44
N MET A 1185 40.17 24.25 5.12
CA MET A 1185 39.16 23.51 4.35
C MET A 1185 39.45 22.00 4.33
N GLU A 1186 40.70 21.61 4.11
CA GLU A 1186 41.15 20.21 4.17
C GLU A 1186 40.90 19.61 5.57
N ALA A 1187 41.28 20.32 6.64
CA ALA A 1187 41.04 19.89 8.03
C ALA A 1187 39.55 19.72 8.36
N GLN A 1188 38.68 20.61 7.86
CA GLN A 1188 37.22 20.44 7.99
C GLN A 1188 36.69 19.22 7.21
N PHE A 1189 37.31 18.89 6.07
CA PHE A 1189 36.94 17.72 5.29
C PHE A 1189 37.35 16.41 5.97
N GLN A 1190 38.57 16.34 6.51
CA GLN A 1190 39.02 15.14 7.25
C GLN A 1190 38.23 14.97 8.56
N LYS A 1191 37.96 16.04 9.33
CA LYS A 1191 37.11 15.95 10.54
C LYS A 1191 35.72 15.38 10.26
N LYS A 1192 35.11 15.72 9.11
CA LYS A 1192 33.82 15.13 8.68
C LYS A 1192 33.93 13.66 8.28
N ARG A 1193 35.09 13.21 7.80
CA ARG A 1193 35.34 11.78 7.51
C ARG A 1193 35.55 11.00 8.80
N GLU A 1194 36.32 11.53 9.74
CA GLU A 1194 36.51 10.98 11.09
C GLU A 1194 35.18 10.88 11.85
N GLU A 1195 34.36 11.93 11.84
CA GLU A 1195 33.01 11.92 12.44
C GLU A 1195 32.10 10.84 11.82
N LYS A 1196 32.17 10.64 10.49
CA LYS A 1196 31.42 9.58 9.81
C LYS A 1196 31.96 8.18 10.13
N GLN A 1197 33.27 7.99 10.12
CA GLN A 1197 33.91 6.71 10.49
C GLN A 1197 33.55 6.33 11.94
N LEU A 1198 33.55 7.29 12.86
CA LEU A 1198 33.12 7.06 14.24
C LEU A 1198 31.62 6.69 14.34
N GLN A 1199 30.75 7.28 13.51
CA GLN A 1199 29.34 6.88 13.46
C GLN A 1199 29.17 5.44 12.94
N ASP A 1200 29.84 5.08 11.84
CA ASP A 1200 29.78 3.74 11.27
C ASP A 1200 30.39 2.68 12.21
N TYR A 1201 31.53 2.98 12.85
CA TYR A 1201 32.12 2.12 13.89
C TYR A 1201 31.13 1.85 15.04
N ASN A 1202 30.51 2.90 15.59
CA ASN A 1202 29.54 2.75 16.67
C ASN A 1202 28.29 1.95 16.24
N ARG A 1203 27.84 2.13 14.97
CA ARG A 1203 26.74 1.38 14.37
C ARG A 1203 27.05 -0.13 14.30
N TYR A 1204 28.21 -0.51 13.79
CA TYR A 1204 28.62 -1.92 13.72
C TYR A 1204 28.90 -2.53 15.11
N MET A 1205 29.49 -1.77 16.05
CA MET A 1205 29.68 -2.21 17.44
C MET A 1205 28.35 -2.45 18.17
N ALA A 1206 27.32 -1.63 17.90
CA ALA A 1206 25.97 -1.86 18.44
C ALA A 1206 25.32 -3.12 17.82
N GLN A 1207 25.45 -3.31 16.51
CA GLN A 1207 24.95 -4.50 15.80
C GLN A 1207 25.60 -5.79 16.32
N GLY A 1208 26.93 -5.82 16.49
CA GLY A 1208 27.64 -6.98 17.02
C GLY A 1208 27.21 -7.33 18.45
N ARG A 1209 27.01 -6.33 19.31
CA ARG A 1209 26.49 -6.54 20.68
C ARG A 1209 25.05 -7.08 20.68
N ALA A 1210 24.18 -6.58 19.80
CA ALA A 1210 22.79 -7.05 19.69
C ALA A 1210 22.68 -8.47 19.09
N ALA A 1211 23.55 -8.81 18.13
CA ALA A 1211 23.66 -10.17 17.60
C ALA A 1211 24.17 -11.15 18.67
N LEU A 1212 25.22 -10.78 19.43
CA LEU A 1212 25.79 -11.59 20.50
C LEU A 1212 24.81 -11.81 21.65
N ALA A 1213 24.08 -10.78 22.07
CA ALA A 1213 23.00 -10.90 23.06
C ALA A 1213 21.87 -11.85 22.59
N GLY A 1214 21.56 -11.83 21.28
CA GLY A 1214 20.63 -12.75 20.64
C GLY A 1214 21.20 -14.13 20.29
N ARG A 1215 22.42 -14.47 20.73
CA ARG A 1215 23.15 -15.74 20.39
C ARG A 1215 23.34 -16.00 18.89
N ARG A 1216 23.35 -14.94 18.06
CA ARG A 1216 23.56 -15.01 16.60
C ARG A 1216 25.03 -14.77 16.30
N TRP A 1217 25.82 -15.83 16.43
CA TRP A 1217 27.29 -15.76 16.47
C TRP A 1217 27.91 -15.26 15.15
N ASP A 1218 27.44 -15.75 14.00
CA ASP A 1218 28.00 -15.37 12.69
C ASP A 1218 27.71 -13.90 12.35
N GLU A 1219 26.49 -13.42 12.66
CA GLU A 1219 26.15 -12.00 12.56
C GLU A 1219 27.01 -11.14 13.48
N ALA A 1220 27.28 -11.60 14.71
CA ALA A 1220 28.12 -10.89 15.66
C ALA A 1220 29.58 -10.81 15.17
N VAL A 1221 30.14 -11.92 14.68
CA VAL A 1221 31.49 -11.97 14.09
C VAL A 1221 31.58 -11.03 12.89
N HIS A 1222 30.63 -11.10 11.95
CA HIS A 1222 30.63 -10.21 10.79
C HIS A 1222 30.51 -8.73 11.19
N ALA A 1223 29.59 -8.38 12.09
CA ALA A 1223 29.44 -7.00 12.56
C ALA A 1223 30.69 -6.47 13.29
N PHE A 1224 31.35 -7.29 14.12
CA PHE A 1224 32.61 -6.89 14.75
C PHE A 1224 33.79 -6.83 13.77
N GLN A 1225 33.81 -7.65 12.71
CA GLN A 1225 34.78 -7.52 11.62
C GLN A 1225 34.58 -6.22 10.83
N GLN A 1226 33.34 -5.83 10.54
CA GLN A 1226 33.03 -4.55 9.90
C GLN A 1226 33.41 -3.35 10.78
N ALA A 1227 33.23 -3.43 12.10
CA ALA A 1227 33.75 -2.43 13.03
C ALA A 1227 35.29 -2.36 13.03
N LEU A 1228 35.96 -3.51 13.00
CA LEU A 1228 37.42 -3.60 12.99
C LEU A 1228 38.06 -3.02 11.71
N GLN A 1229 37.36 -3.07 10.56
CA GLN A 1229 37.80 -2.47 9.29
C GLN A 1229 37.70 -0.93 9.25
N ILE A 1230 37.19 -0.29 10.31
CA ILE A 1230 37.01 1.16 10.39
C ILE A 1230 38.06 1.81 11.34
N GLN A 1231 38.85 0.99 12.07
CA GLN A 1231 40.03 1.42 12.83
C GLN A 1231 41.31 1.37 11.99
#